data_AF-A0A1I3GV79-F1
#
_entry.id   AF-A0A1I3GV79-F1
#
_cell.length_a   1.000
_cell.length_b   1.000
_cell.length_c   1.000
_cell.angle_alpha   90.00
_cell.angle_beta   90.00
_cell.angle_gamma   90.00
#
_symmetry.space_group_name_H-M   'P 1'
#
loop_
_entity.id
_entity.type
_entity.pdbx_description
1 polymer ?
#
loop_
_entity_poly.entity_id
_entity_poly.type
_entity_poly.pdbx_seq_one_letter_code
_entity_poly.pdbx_strand_id
1 'polypeptide(L)'
;MRSFLLFACALVAVGTAAVAAESDAPFPGTKSNWNGFDRYDFEVAGKPVLVVCPQQSAAGKPWVWHGEFFGHKPAPDIALLKQGFHVVYMKVPDMLGAPDAVKSWEAFYSELTGKYGFAKKVALVGLSRGGLYCYNWAIANPDKVACIYADAPVCDFKSWPGGKGDGPGSPRDWQLVLEKYGFENEQQALAYQGNPVDQLAPLAKAHVPLLHVYGDADEVVPWKENTGLVAERYRALGGDITLIPKPGVKHHPHGLDDPTPIVSFIALHAAVPTAVPTAAAKPEYHAVQAELVRPREGLGNVIEKLKAGGPVKVAYLGGSITAAEGWRVKSRKWLQEKYPQAKVEEIHAAIGGTGSDLGVFRVERDALSQNPDLLFVEFAVNDGGAAPEQIWRGMEGIVRQTWAKNPRTDICFVYTFAVGQESSLNKGECPRSASAMEQLADFYGIPSINFAKRVVDLQQAGKLIYKSDMPAEAGVIRFSQDGVHPLDEGHQIYQDVIAETWPAIEAAGKPEDHSSKLTSMFVADNWQAAKMVPVTKSMLTGDWRELPNDNGLGKSFSNRMGTIWEGSKPGDKLTFKFRGSQAKLYDLVGPNGGQVIVTVDGKPLSKPIARFDSYCTYHRLATLSVANNTNPDEVHTVVVEIHPEQPDRQPVAFRLKDPETELKSPKFQGTNVWTGQILVLGDVVTE
;
A
#
# COMPACT_ATOMS: atom_id res chain seq x y z
N MET A 1 -82.85 35.31 13.12
CA MET A 1 -84.17 34.83 12.66
C MET A 1 -83.97 34.14 11.32
N ARG A 2 -84.62 32.96 11.14
CA ARG A 2 -84.75 32.14 9.92
C ARG A 2 -83.58 31.20 9.60
N SER A 3 -83.77 29.97 9.18
CA SER A 3 -84.70 28.87 9.53
C SER A 3 -84.08 27.63 8.88
N PHE A 4 -84.18 26.49 9.55
CA PHE A 4 -83.68 25.17 9.14
C PHE A 4 -84.39 24.59 7.92
N LEU A 5 -83.67 23.78 7.13
CA LEU A 5 -84.19 22.53 6.56
C LEU A 5 -83.04 21.51 6.40
N LEU A 6 -83.23 20.35 7.02
CA LEU A 6 -82.36 19.16 6.97
C LEU A 6 -82.44 18.47 5.61
N PHE A 7 -81.35 17.84 5.17
CA PHE A 7 -81.41 16.59 4.41
C PHE A 7 -80.28 15.65 4.84
N ALA A 8 -80.66 14.42 5.17
CA ALA A 8 -79.80 13.37 5.72
C ALA A 8 -79.07 12.60 4.61
N CYS A 9 -77.78 12.32 4.83
CA CYS A 9 -76.93 11.46 4.01
C CYS A 9 -77.16 9.99 4.36
N ALA A 10 -77.46 9.16 3.34
CA ALA A 10 -77.36 7.71 3.42
C ALA A 10 -76.16 7.25 2.58
N LEU A 11 -75.20 6.59 3.25
CA LEU A 11 -74.01 5.97 2.66
C LEU A 11 -74.40 4.73 1.83
N VAL A 12 -73.84 4.60 0.63
CA VAL A 12 -73.76 3.35 -0.13
C VAL A 12 -72.30 2.96 -0.25
N ALA A 13 -71.98 1.75 0.22
CA ALA A 13 -70.65 1.17 0.20
C ALA A 13 -70.31 0.62 -1.19
N VAL A 14 -69.11 0.94 -1.69
CA VAL A 14 -68.48 0.32 -2.85
C VAL A 14 -67.19 -0.33 -2.37
N GLY A 15 -67.07 -1.64 -2.57
CA GLY A 15 -65.92 -2.44 -2.14
C GLY A 15 -64.63 -2.04 -2.87
N THR A 16 -63.57 -1.81 -2.11
CA THR A 16 -62.22 -1.61 -2.61
C THR A 16 -61.49 -2.95 -2.70
N ALA A 17 -61.04 -3.29 -3.91
CA ALA A 17 -60.03 -4.32 -4.11
C ALA A 17 -58.72 -3.84 -3.45
N ALA A 18 -58.18 -4.64 -2.54
CA ALA A 18 -56.89 -4.38 -1.93
C ALA A 18 -55.78 -4.61 -2.97
N VAL A 19 -55.12 -3.53 -3.37
CA VAL A 19 -53.83 -3.59 -4.06
C VAL A 19 -52.78 -3.93 -3.01
N ALA A 20 -52.15 -5.09 -3.12
CA ALA A 20 -51.01 -5.45 -2.29
C ALA A 20 -49.84 -4.49 -2.58
N ALA A 21 -49.29 -3.90 -1.52
CA ALA A 21 -48.09 -3.07 -1.61
C ALA A 21 -46.91 -3.94 -2.07
N GLU A 22 -46.31 -3.62 -3.22
CA GLU A 22 -44.99 -4.14 -3.61
C GLU A 22 -43.96 -3.65 -2.59
N SER A 23 -43.15 -4.56 -2.05
CA SER A 23 -42.22 -4.28 -0.98
C SER A 23 -41.01 -3.47 -1.44
N ASP A 24 -40.61 -2.44 -0.68
CA ASP A 24 -39.35 -1.67 -0.79
C ASP A 24 -38.06 -2.49 -0.52
N ALA A 25 -38.10 -3.82 -0.66
CA ALA A 25 -36.96 -4.68 -0.41
C ALA A 25 -35.94 -4.63 -1.58
N PRO A 26 -34.63 -4.58 -1.31
CA PRO A 26 -33.60 -4.46 -2.35
C PRO A 26 -33.48 -5.71 -3.26
N PHE A 27 -34.00 -6.85 -2.82
CA PHE A 27 -34.04 -8.12 -3.54
C PHE A 27 -35.38 -8.83 -3.31
N PRO A 28 -35.84 -9.65 -4.28
CA PRO A 28 -37.03 -10.47 -4.09
C PRO A 28 -36.78 -11.62 -3.11
N GLY A 29 -37.86 -12.29 -2.72
CA GLY A 29 -37.80 -13.52 -1.94
C GLY A 29 -37.76 -13.30 -0.42
N THR A 30 -37.30 -14.32 0.30
CA THR A 30 -37.40 -14.37 1.76
C THR A 30 -36.23 -13.62 2.40
N LYS A 31 -36.53 -12.61 3.22
CA LYS A 31 -35.54 -11.92 4.06
C LYS A 31 -35.27 -12.70 5.34
N SER A 32 -33.99 -12.88 5.70
CA SER A 32 -33.53 -13.47 6.95
C SER A 32 -32.30 -12.74 7.51
N ASN A 33 -31.89 -13.07 8.73
CA ASN A 33 -30.65 -12.54 9.33
C ASN A 33 -29.50 -13.55 9.17
N TRP A 34 -28.34 -13.08 8.71
CA TRP A 34 -27.10 -13.86 8.66
C TRP A 34 -25.97 -13.07 9.32
N ASN A 35 -25.53 -13.52 10.51
CA ASN A 35 -24.46 -12.86 11.29
C ASN A 35 -24.67 -11.34 11.51
N GLY A 36 -25.92 -10.89 11.69
CA GLY A 36 -26.22 -9.46 11.88
C GLY A 36 -26.46 -8.67 10.58
N PHE A 37 -26.41 -9.33 9.42
CA PHE A 37 -26.67 -8.74 8.10
C PHE A 37 -27.97 -9.27 7.49
N ASP A 38 -28.56 -8.49 6.59
CA ASP A 38 -29.75 -8.88 5.85
C ASP A 38 -29.39 -9.87 4.74
N ARG A 39 -30.07 -11.02 4.71
CA ARG A 39 -29.93 -12.04 3.67
C ARG A 39 -31.25 -12.18 2.93
N TYR A 40 -31.18 -12.32 1.61
CA TYR A 40 -32.32 -12.57 0.74
C TYR A 40 -32.11 -13.87 -0.04
N ASP A 41 -33.11 -14.74 -0.03
CA ASP A 41 -33.12 -16.02 -0.75
C ASP A 41 -34.21 -16.03 -1.83
N PHE A 42 -33.82 -16.27 -3.08
CA PHE A 42 -34.71 -16.27 -4.25
C PHE A 42 -34.18 -17.19 -5.36
N GLU A 43 -34.81 -17.17 -6.54
CA GLU A 43 -34.40 -17.98 -7.68
C GLU A 43 -33.94 -17.13 -8.88
N VAL A 44 -32.90 -17.60 -9.57
CA VAL A 44 -32.47 -17.08 -10.88
C VAL A 44 -32.35 -18.25 -11.83
N ALA A 45 -33.05 -18.18 -12.97
CA ALA A 45 -33.12 -19.26 -13.96
C ALA A 45 -33.49 -20.64 -13.34
N GLY A 46 -34.40 -20.65 -12.36
CA GLY A 46 -34.83 -21.86 -11.65
C GLY A 46 -33.78 -22.47 -10.72
N LYS A 47 -32.74 -21.72 -10.34
CA LYS A 47 -31.71 -22.13 -9.38
C LYS A 47 -31.81 -21.27 -8.11
N PRO A 48 -31.76 -21.87 -6.90
CA PRO A 48 -31.74 -21.11 -5.66
C PRO A 48 -30.46 -20.27 -5.55
N VAL A 49 -30.63 -19.01 -5.19
CA VAL A 49 -29.55 -18.05 -4.94
C VAL A 49 -29.77 -17.33 -3.62
N LEU A 50 -28.70 -16.80 -3.06
CA LEU A 50 -28.75 -15.90 -1.92
C LEU A 50 -27.86 -14.68 -2.13
N VAL A 51 -28.27 -13.56 -1.52
CA VAL A 51 -27.50 -12.32 -1.41
C VAL A 51 -27.54 -11.86 0.03
N VAL A 52 -26.36 -11.71 0.65
CA VAL A 52 -26.19 -11.03 1.93
C VAL A 52 -25.75 -9.59 1.67
N CYS A 53 -26.50 -8.65 2.24
CA CYS A 53 -26.33 -7.23 2.03
C CYS A 53 -25.52 -6.61 3.17
N PRO A 54 -24.57 -5.71 2.87
CA PRO A 54 -23.94 -4.89 3.88
C PRO A 54 -24.98 -3.93 4.48
N GLN A 55 -24.76 -3.46 5.70
CA GLN A 55 -25.60 -2.42 6.30
C GLN A 55 -25.56 -1.12 5.49
N GLN A 56 -24.38 -0.80 4.95
CA GLN A 56 -24.17 0.29 4.01
C GLN A 56 -23.36 -0.22 2.83
N SER A 57 -23.92 -0.17 1.63
CA SER A 57 -23.21 -0.58 0.42
C SER A 57 -22.05 0.36 0.12
N ALA A 58 -20.89 -0.21 -0.21
CA ALA A 58 -19.81 0.53 -0.83
C ALA A 58 -20.22 0.97 -2.25
N ALA A 59 -19.57 2.03 -2.75
CA ALA A 59 -19.83 2.55 -4.08
C ALA A 59 -19.55 1.50 -5.16
N GLY A 60 -20.38 1.49 -6.21
CA GLY A 60 -20.28 0.51 -7.29
C GLY A 60 -20.72 -0.92 -6.92
N LYS A 61 -21.25 -1.14 -5.70
CA LYS A 61 -21.75 -2.43 -5.21
C LYS A 61 -20.75 -3.57 -5.45
N PRO A 62 -19.55 -3.51 -4.87
CA PRO A 62 -18.59 -4.59 -4.97
C PRO A 62 -19.12 -5.84 -4.26
N TRP A 63 -18.67 -7.01 -4.69
CA TRP A 63 -19.25 -8.26 -4.26
C TRP A 63 -18.29 -9.44 -4.35
N VAL A 64 -18.50 -10.38 -3.44
CA VAL A 64 -17.81 -11.67 -3.42
C VAL A 64 -18.79 -12.80 -3.73
N TRP A 65 -18.32 -13.79 -4.47
CA TRP A 65 -19.13 -14.91 -4.92
C TRP A 65 -18.45 -16.25 -4.62
N HIS A 66 -19.10 -17.05 -3.77
CA HIS A 66 -18.61 -18.35 -3.33
C HIS A 66 -18.89 -19.44 -4.36
N GLY A 67 -17.88 -20.29 -4.61
CA GLY A 67 -17.98 -21.51 -5.42
C GLY A 67 -18.87 -22.58 -4.80
N GLU A 68 -18.60 -22.88 -3.54
CA GLU A 68 -19.29 -23.86 -2.70
C GLU A 68 -19.14 -23.40 -1.23
N PHE A 69 -19.84 -24.08 -0.31
CA PHE A 69 -19.64 -23.94 1.15
C PHE A 69 -19.88 -22.54 1.74
N PHE A 70 -20.79 -21.74 1.15
CA PHE A 70 -21.22 -20.47 1.73
C PHE A 70 -21.51 -20.61 3.24
N GLY A 71 -20.92 -19.73 4.04
CA GLY A 71 -21.04 -19.71 5.50
C GLY A 71 -20.02 -20.55 6.26
N HIS A 72 -19.18 -21.32 5.57
CA HIS A 72 -18.02 -21.95 6.20
C HIS A 72 -16.91 -20.91 6.43
N LYS A 73 -16.42 -20.81 7.69
CA LYS A 73 -15.39 -19.84 8.10
C LYS A 73 -15.72 -18.40 7.66
N PRO A 74 -16.85 -17.82 8.13
CA PRO A 74 -17.41 -16.58 7.59
C PRO A 74 -16.66 -15.30 7.99
N ALA A 75 -15.51 -15.38 8.68
CA ALA A 75 -14.81 -14.22 9.19
C ALA A 75 -14.40 -13.21 8.09
N PRO A 76 -13.83 -13.64 6.93
CA PRO A 76 -13.55 -12.72 5.83
C PRO A 76 -14.83 -12.09 5.24
N ASP A 77 -15.90 -12.88 5.07
CA ASP A 77 -17.18 -12.39 4.55
C ASP A 77 -17.79 -11.31 5.46
N ILE A 78 -17.79 -11.55 6.77
CA ILE A 78 -18.28 -10.59 7.77
C ILE A 78 -17.46 -9.30 7.74
N ALA A 79 -16.13 -9.40 7.59
CA ALA A 79 -15.26 -8.24 7.49
C ALA A 79 -15.53 -7.44 6.20
N LEU A 80 -15.71 -8.11 5.06
CA LEU A 80 -16.04 -7.48 3.78
C LEU A 80 -17.44 -6.85 3.77
N LEU A 81 -18.43 -7.49 4.40
CA LEU A 81 -19.76 -6.90 4.61
C LEU A 81 -19.69 -5.60 5.43
N LYS A 82 -18.82 -5.53 6.44
CA LYS A 82 -18.58 -4.28 7.18
C LYS A 82 -17.90 -3.21 6.32
N GLN A 83 -17.16 -3.60 5.30
CA GLN A 83 -16.56 -2.68 4.30
C GLN A 83 -17.51 -2.37 3.13
N GLY A 84 -18.77 -2.85 3.16
CA GLY A 84 -19.77 -2.53 2.16
C GLY A 84 -19.82 -3.44 0.94
N PHE A 85 -19.17 -4.61 0.99
CA PHE A 85 -19.30 -5.65 -0.04
C PHE A 85 -20.59 -6.45 0.15
N HIS A 86 -21.15 -6.95 -0.96
CA HIS A 86 -22.20 -7.98 -0.91
C HIS A 86 -21.58 -9.38 -0.97
N VAL A 87 -22.20 -10.35 -0.32
CA VAL A 87 -21.78 -11.76 -0.38
C VAL A 87 -22.87 -12.55 -1.07
N VAL A 88 -22.53 -13.28 -2.14
CA VAL A 88 -23.53 -14.01 -2.92
C VAL A 88 -23.15 -15.48 -3.10
N TYR A 89 -24.17 -16.30 -3.32
CA TYR A 89 -24.00 -17.72 -3.60
C TYR A 89 -25.14 -18.23 -4.48
N MET A 90 -24.81 -19.08 -5.45
CA MET A 90 -25.79 -19.84 -6.24
C MET A 90 -25.62 -21.32 -5.92
N LYS A 91 -26.72 -21.97 -5.53
CA LYS A 91 -26.73 -23.39 -5.17
C LYS A 91 -26.89 -24.27 -6.42
N VAL A 92 -25.75 -24.67 -6.99
CA VAL A 92 -25.65 -25.67 -8.07
C VAL A 92 -24.73 -26.83 -7.67
N PRO A 93 -25.05 -27.55 -6.57
CA PRO A 93 -24.16 -28.54 -5.98
C PRO A 93 -23.91 -29.70 -6.93
N ASP A 94 -22.82 -30.42 -6.70
CA ASP A 94 -22.47 -31.68 -7.37
C ASP A 94 -22.28 -31.55 -8.89
N MET A 95 -22.10 -30.31 -9.38
CA MET A 95 -21.81 -30.02 -10.79
C MET A 95 -20.30 -29.88 -11.06
N LEU A 96 -19.48 -29.77 -10.01
CA LEU A 96 -18.00 -29.82 -10.07
C LEU A 96 -17.40 -28.87 -11.13
N GLY A 97 -17.97 -27.66 -11.25
CA GLY A 97 -17.54 -26.66 -12.25
C GLY A 97 -17.75 -27.05 -13.72
N ALA A 98 -18.57 -28.06 -14.02
CA ALA A 98 -18.86 -28.50 -15.38
C ALA A 98 -19.50 -27.38 -16.24
N PRO A 99 -19.49 -27.50 -17.59
CA PRO A 99 -20.03 -26.47 -18.49
C PRO A 99 -21.44 -25.97 -18.14
N ASP A 100 -22.33 -26.85 -17.68
CA ASP A 100 -23.69 -26.47 -17.26
C ASP A 100 -23.72 -25.65 -15.96
N ALA A 101 -22.75 -25.86 -15.04
CA ALA A 101 -22.58 -24.98 -13.89
C ALA A 101 -22.08 -23.60 -14.31
N VAL A 102 -21.09 -23.54 -15.22
CA VAL A 102 -20.59 -22.27 -15.77
C VAL A 102 -21.72 -21.48 -16.44
N LYS A 103 -22.59 -22.16 -17.21
CA LYS A 103 -23.77 -21.55 -17.82
C LYS A 103 -24.78 -21.02 -16.79
N SER A 104 -25.02 -21.78 -15.72
CA SER A 104 -25.92 -21.34 -14.63
C SER A 104 -25.36 -20.11 -13.91
N TRP A 105 -24.04 -20.09 -13.67
CA TRP A 105 -23.34 -18.96 -13.09
C TRP A 105 -23.42 -17.71 -14.00
N GLU A 106 -23.24 -17.85 -15.31
CA GLU A 106 -23.38 -16.72 -16.24
C GLU A 106 -24.76 -16.04 -16.18
N ALA A 107 -25.84 -16.82 -16.01
CA ALA A 107 -27.18 -16.27 -15.80
C ALA A 107 -27.28 -15.48 -14.49
N PHE A 108 -26.65 -15.97 -13.42
CA PHE A 108 -26.64 -15.26 -12.13
C PHE A 108 -25.86 -13.95 -12.18
N TYR A 109 -24.67 -13.99 -12.77
CA TYR A 109 -23.84 -12.79 -12.99
C TYR A 109 -24.61 -11.73 -13.79
N SER A 110 -25.30 -12.15 -14.86
CA SER A 110 -26.10 -11.25 -15.70
C SER A 110 -27.25 -10.62 -14.92
N GLU A 111 -27.93 -11.39 -14.07
CA GLU A 111 -29.00 -10.88 -13.20
C GLU A 111 -28.45 -9.84 -12.20
N LEU A 112 -27.38 -10.17 -11.47
CA LEU A 112 -26.81 -9.28 -10.44
C LEU A 112 -26.24 -7.99 -11.02
N THR A 113 -25.44 -8.09 -12.08
CA THR A 113 -24.78 -6.91 -12.67
C THR A 113 -25.68 -6.12 -13.61
N GLY A 114 -26.76 -6.72 -14.12
CA GLY A 114 -27.75 -6.07 -14.97
C GLY A 114 -28.84 -5.41 -14.14
N LYS A 115 -29.64 -6.21 -13.44
CA LYS A 115 -30.85 -5.75 -12.75
C LYS A 115 -30.55 -5.07 -11.42
N TYR A 116 -29.59 -5.58 -10.66
CA TYR A 116 -29.31 -5.11 -9.30
C TYR A 116 -28.09 -4.16 -9.22
N GLY A 117 -27.42 -3.90 -10.34
CA GLY A 117 -26.35 -2.91 -10.47
C GLY A 117 -25.06 -3.27 -9.74
N PHE A 118 -24.77 -4.55 -9.57
CA PHE A 118 -23.52 -5.03 -8.97
C PHE A 118 -22.32 -4.68 -9.86
N ALA A 119 -21.14 -4.55 -9.24
CA ALA A 119 -19.89 -4.30 -9.95
C ALA A 119 -19.68 -5.29 -11.11
N LYS A 120 -19.17 -4.81 -12.25
CA LYS A 120 -18.92 -5.68 -13.43
C LYS A 120 -17.78 -6.68 -13.22
N LYS A 121 -16.87 -6.43 -12.26
CA LYS A 121 -15.83 -7.38 -11.88
C LYS A 121 -16.14 -7.96 -10.50
N VAL A 122 -16.11 -9.29 -10.38
CA VAL A 122 -16.43 -10.01 -9.14
C VAL A 122 -15.19 -10.62 -8.50
N ALA A 123 -15.13 -10.63 -7.17
CA ALA A 123 -14.16 -11.43 -6.42
C ALA A 123 -14.70 -12.84 -6.19
N LEU A 124 -13.95 -13.86 -6.62
CA LEU A 124 -14.36 -15.26 -6.48
C LEU A 124 -13.72 -15.91 -5.25
N VAL A 125 -14.51 -16.70 -4.52
CA VAL A 125 -14.05 -17.43 -3.32
C VAL A 125 -14.18 -18.94 -3.55
N GLY A 126 -13.04 -19.59 -3.81
CA GLY A 126 -12.95 -21.01 -4.14
C GLY A 126 -12.36 -21.85 -3.01
N LEU A 127 -13.21 -22.45 -2.17
CA LEU A 127 -12.78 -23.35 -1.09
C LEU A 127 -12.89 -24.82 -1.53
N SER A 128 -11.81 -25.60 -1.40
CA SER A 128 -11.81 -27.03 -1.75
C SER A 128 -12.37 -27.27 -3.17
N ARG A 129 -13.36 -28.16 -3.35
CA ARG A 129 -14.04 -28.39 -4.65
C ARG A 129 -14.68 -27.15 -5.28
N GLY A 130 -14.93 -26.10 -4.49
CA GLY A 130 -15.36 -24.79 -4.98
C GLY A 130 -14.35 -24.15 -5.94
N GLY A 131 -13.07 -24.54 -5.87
CA GLY A 131 -12.04 -24.15 -6.83
C GLY A 131 -12.43 -24.44 -8.28
N LEU A 132 -12.98 -25.63 -8.56
CA LEU A 132 -13.43 -26.01 -9.91
C LEU A 132 -14.47 -25.04 -10.47
N TYR A 133 -15.44 -24.62 -9.65
CA TYR A 133 -16.48 -23.67 -10.07
C TYR A 133 -15.90 -22.29 -10.36
N CYS A 134 -15.14 -21.75 -9.41
CA CYS A 134 -14.57 -20.41 -9.52
C CYS A 134 -13.62 -20.31 -10.71
N TYR A 135 -12.69 -21.26 -10.86
CA TYR A 135 -11.72 -21.22 -11.95
C TYR A 135 -12.38 -21.46 -13.31
N ASN A 136 -13.25 -22.46 -13.47
CA ASN A 136 -13.86 -22.72 -14.78
C ASN A 136 -14.74 -21.55 -15.23
N TRP A 137 -15.49 -20.90 -14.31
CA TRP A 137 -16.25 -19.70 -14.67
C TRP A 137 -15.33 -18.52 -14.99
N ALA A 138 -14.28 -18.30 -14.20
CA ALA A 138 -13.31 -17.24 -14.42
C ALA A 138 -12.59 -17.38 -15.78
N ILE A 139 -12.16 -18.60 -16.13
CA ILE A 139 -11.47 -18.90 -17.39
C ILE A 139 -12.38 -18.62 -18.59
N ALA A 140 -13.67 -18.92 -18.48
CA ALA A 140 -14.66 -18.58 -19.50
C ALA A 140 -14.98 -17.07 -19.55
N ASN A 141 -14.69 -16.32 -18.48
CA ASN A 141 -15.09 -14.94 -18.30
C ASN A 141 -13.99 -14.03 -17.71
N PRO A 142 -12.77 -14.03 -18.28
CA PRO A 142 -11.60 -13.46 -17.61
C PRO A 142 -11.74 -11.96 -17.34
N ASP A 143 -12.40 -11.22 -18.24
CA ASP A 143 -12.63 -9.77 -18.09
C ASP A 143 -13.66 -9.39 -17.02
N LYS A 144 -14.42 -10.37 -16.50
CA LYS A 144 -15.45 -10.18 -15.46
C LYS A 144 -14.93 -10.47 -14.06
N VAL A 145 -13.64 -10.81 -13.92
CA VAL A 145 -13.05 -11.21 -12.64
C VAL A 145 -12.19 -10.07 -12.09
N ALA A 146 -12.41 -9.73 -10.82
CA ALA A 146 -11.59 -8.78 -10.08
C ALA A 146 -10.36 -9.46 -9.50
N CYS A 147 -10.56 -10.59 -8.81
CA CYS A 147 -9.53 -11.44 -8.23
C CYS A 147 -10.12 -12.81 -7.86
N ILE A 148 -9.25 -13.78 -7.56
CA ILE A 148 -9.64 -15.08 -7.01
C ILE A 148 -8.93 -15.30 -5.68
N TYR A 149 -9.69 -15.43 -4.60
CA TYR A 149 -9.20 -16.00 -3.35
C TYR A 149 -9.61 -17.47 -3.31
N ALA A 150 -8.64 -18.36 -3.06
CA ALA A 150 -8.90 -19.78 -2.96
C ALA A 150 -8.19 -20.42 -1.76
N ASP A 151 -8.84 -21.40 -1.12
CA ASP A 151 -8.30 -22.13 0.04
C ASP A 151 -8.31 -23.64 -0.20
N ALA A 152 -7.11 -24.23 -0.23
CA ALA A 152 -6.87 -25.61 -0.65
C ALA A 152 -7.74 -26.03 -1.85
N PRO A 153 -7.72 -25.23 -2.96
CA PRO A 153 -8.67 -25.43 -4.04
C PRO A 153 -8.34 -26.65 -4.88
N VAL A 154 -9.38 -27.37 -5.26
CA VAL A 154 -9.29 -28.36 -6.33
C VAL A 154 -9.22 -27.60 -7.66
N CYS A 155 -8.12 -27.79 -8.37
CA CYS A 155 -7.84 -27.19 -9.67
C CYS A 155 -7.62 -28.25 -10.77
N ASP A 156 -7.59 -29.53 -10.41
CA ASP A 156 -7.58 -30.64 -11.35
C ASP A 156 -8.53 -31.76 -10.87
N PHE A 157 -9.60 -32.03 -11.62
CA PHE A 157 -10.52 -33.09 -11.26
C PHE A 157 -9.88 -34.49 -11.31
N LYS A 158 -8.74 -34.66 -12.01
CA LYS A 158 -7.99 -35.93 -12.07
C LYS A 158 -7.27 -36.19 -10.75
N SER A 159 -6.83 -35.13 -10.07
CA SER A 159 -6.31 -35.15 -8.71
C SER A 159 -7.43 -35.51 -7.72
N TRP A 160 -8.39 -34.60 -7.55
CA TRP A 160 -9.62 -34.85 -6.80
C TRP A 160 -10.81 -34.37 -7.63
N PRO A 161 -11.86 -35.17 -7.86
CA PRO A 161 -12.16 -36.43 -7.18
C PRO A 161 -11.55 -37.68 -7.83
N GLY A 162 -10.77 -37.57 -8.90
CA GLY A 162 -10.29 -38.73 -9.66
C GLY A 162 -9.40 -39.71 -8.89
N GLY A 163 -8.60 -39.23 -7.93
CA GLY A 163 -7.64 -40.08 -7.22
C GLY A 163 -6.61 -40.70 -8.17
N LYS A 164 -6.25 -39.99 -9.24
CA LYS A 164 -5.32 -40.45 -10.29
C LYS A 164 -3.91 -39.89 -10.12
N GLY A 165 -3.70 -39.16 -9.02
CA GLY A 165 -2.40 -38.76 -8.49
C GLY A 165 -2.16 -39.39 -7.11
N ASP A 166 -1.54 -38.64 -6.20
CA ASP A 166 -1.20 -39.05 -4.84
C ASP A 166 -2.38 -38.95 -3.87
N GLY A 167 -3.41 -38.15 -4.21
CA GLY A 167 -4.60 -37.95 -3.38
C GLY A 167 -5.58 -39.14 -3.41
N PRO A 168 -6.40 -39.35 -2.36
CA PRO A 168 -7.30 -40.50 -2.22
C PRO A 168 -8.51 -40.49 -3.17
N GLY A 169 -8.81 -39.34 -3.80
CA GLY A 169 -9.99 -39.16 -4.65
C GLY A 169 -11.33 -39.30 -3.92
N SER A 170 -12.40 -39.39 -4.70
CA SER A 170 -13.76 -39.70 -4.25
C SER A 170 -14.48 -40.47 -5.36
N PRO A 171 -14.70 -41.79 -5.22
CA PRO A 171 -15.34 -42.61 -6.26
C PRO A 171 -16.72 -42.10 -6.66
N ARG A 172 -17.51 -41.59 -5.71
CA ARG A 172 -18.82 -40.99 -5.98
C ARG A 172 -18.68 -39.77 -6.88
N ASP A 173 -17.83 -38.82 -6.49
CA ASP A 173 -17.69 -37.56 -7.22
C ASP A 173 -16.96 -37.77 -8.55
N TRP A 174 -16.13 -38.81 -8.68
CA TRP A 174 -15.56 -39.20 -9.97
C TRP A 174 -16.63 -39.64 -10.98
N GLN A 175 -17.65 -40.38 -10.54
CA GLN A 175 -18.79 -40.69 -11.41
C GLN A 175 -19.55 -39.42 -11.82
N LEU A 176 -19.66 -38.43 -10.93
CA LEU A 176 -20.22 -37.13 -11.28
C LEU A 176 -19.36 -36.40 -12.32
N VAL A 177 -18.03 -36.51 -12.29
CA VAL A 177 -17.18 -35.95 -13.36
C VAL A 177 -17.57 -36.56 -14.71
N LEU A 178 -17.67 -37.89 -14.80
CA LEU A 178 -18.04 -38.57 -16.04
C LEU A 178 -19.42 -38.11 -16.54
N GLU A 179 -20.41 -38.08 -15.65
CA GLU A 179 -21.79 -37.69 -15.98
C GLU A 179 -21.89 -36.21 -16.38
N LYS A 180 -21.38 -35.29 -15.55
CA LYS A 180 -21.60 -33.85 -15.71
C LYS A 180 -20.76 -33.22 -16.81
N TYR A 181 -19.60 -33.78 -17.13
CA TYR A 181 -18.79 -33.36 -18.27
C TYR A 181 -19.14 -34.12 -19.56
N GLY A 182 -20.02 -35.13 -19.49
CA GLY A 182 -20.48 -35.89 -20.66
C GLY A 182 -19.41 -36.81 -21.24
N PHE A 183 -18.54 -37.36 -20.40
CA PHE A 183 -17.52 -38.31 -20.84
C PHE A 183 -18.12 -39.71 -21.01
N GLU A 184 -17.85 -40.35 -22.15
CA GLU A 184 -18.33 -41.71 -22.45
C GLU A 184 -17.64 -42.77 -21.59
N ASN A 185 -16.41 -42.51 -21.16
CA ASN A 185 -15.60 -43.40 -20.35
C ASN A 185 -14.48 -42.66 -19.59
N GLU A 186 -13.84 -43.37 -18.66
CA GLU A 186 -12.75 -42.84 -17.84
C GLU A 186 -11.54 -42.38 -18.68
N GLN A 187 -11.23 -43.07 -19.78
CA GLN A 187 -10.10 -42.71 -20.63
C GLN A 187 -10.27 -41.31 -21.24
N GLN A 188 -11.50 -40.95 -21.64
CA GLN A 188 -11.80 -39.62 -22.13
C GLN A 188 -11.64 -38.54 -21.04
N ALA A 189 -12.08 -38.82 -19.81
CA ALA A 189 -11.92 -37.92 -18.67
C ALA A 189 -10.44 -37.71 -18.31
N LEU A 190 -9.63 -38.77 -18.34
CA LEU A 190 -8.18 -38.72 -18.11
C LEU A 190 -7.43 -37.92 -19.19
N ALA A 191 -7.90 -37.99 -20.44
CA ALA A 191 -7.33 -37.26 -21.57
C ALA A 191 -7.74 -35.78 -21.62
N TYR A 192 -8.70 -35.35 -20.78
CA TYR A 192 -9.22 -33.99 -20.79
C TYR A 192 -8.18 -32.95 -20.36
N GLN A 193 -8.04 -31.91 -21.18
CA GLN A 193 -7.09 -30.78 -21.03
C GLN A 193 -7.81 -29.46 -20.72
N GLY A 194 -9.02 -29.53 -20.17
CA GLY A 194 -9.83 -28.37 -19.81
C GLY A 194 -9.97 -28.15 -18.31
N ASN A 195 -9.09 -28.73 -17.48
CA ASN A 195 -9.08 -28.44 -16.05
C ASN A 195 -8.56 -27.03 -15.80
N PRO A 196 -8.86 -26.41 -14.64
CA PRO A 196 -8.26 -25.15 -14.24
C PRO A 196 -6.75 -25.09 -14.42
N VAL A 197 -6.01 -26.13 -14.01
CA VAL A 197 -4.55 -26.22 -14.18
C VAL A 197 -4.10 -26.15 -15.65
N ASP A 198 -4.96 -26.56 -16.59
CA ASP A 198 -4.64 -26.65 -18.03
C ASP A 198 -5.01 -25.36 -18.79
N GLN A 199 -5.88 -24.51 -18.23
CA GLN A 199 -6.55 -23.43 -18.95
C GLN A 199 -6.33 -22.04 -18.31
N LEU A 200 -5.16 -21.81 -17.73
CA LEU A 200 -4.85 -20.57 -16.99
C LEU A 200 -4.56 -19.34 -17.88
N ALA A 201 -4.23 -19.53 -19.16
CA ALA A 201 -3.78 -18.46 -20.06
C ALA A 201 -4.78 -17.29 -20.21
N PRO A 202 -6.11 -17.50 -20.31
CA PRO A 202 -7.07 -16.40 -20.36
C PRO A 202 -7.03 -15.51 -19.12
N LEU A 203 -6.84 -16.09 -17.93
CA LEU A 203 -6.76 -15.35 -16.66
C LEU A 203 -5.49 -14.49 -16.60
N ALA A 204 -4.35 -15.08 -17.01
CA ALA A 204 -3.07 -14.37 -17.03
C ALA A 204 -3.11 -13.21 -18.02
N LYS A 205 -3.70 -13.42 -19.19
CA LYS A 205 -3.91 -12.38 -20.21
C LYS A 205 -4.79 -11.24 -19.71
N ALA A 206 -5.80 -11.52 -18.89
CA ALA A 206 -6.65 -10.51 -18.28
C ALA A 206 -6.08 -9.95 -16.97
N HIS A 207 -4.88 -10.35 -16.58
CA HIS A 207 -4.18 -9.92 -15.36
C HIS A 207 -5.00 -10.16 -14.08
N VAL A 208 -5.68 -11.30 -13.98
CA VAL A 208 -6.48 -11.64 -12.80
C VAL A 208 -5.55 -11.97 -11.63
N PRO A 209 -5.57 -11.22 -10.51
CA PRO A 209 -4.75 -11.54 -9.34
C PRO A 209 -5.29 -12.77 -8.60
N LEU A 210 -4.39 -13.65 -8.16
CA LEU A 210 -4.72 -14.85 -7.39
C LEU A 210 -4.14 -14.78 -5.97
N LEU A 211 -4.91 -15.23 -4.99
CA LEU A 211 -4.45 -15.51 -3.63
C LEU A 211 -4.82 -16.95 -3.25
N HIS A 212 -3.82 -17.79 -3.00
CA HIS A 212 -4.04 -19.14 -2.49
C HIS A 212 -3.58 -19.27 -1.05
N VAL A 213 -4.50 -19.70 -0.18
CA VAL A 213 -4.20 -20.24 1.16
C VAL A 213 -4.20 -21.76 1.05
N TYR A 214 -3.22 -22.45 1.61
CA TYR A 214 -3.16 -23.91 1.50
C TYR A 214 -2.40 -24.55 2.66
N GLY A 215 -2.74 -25.79 2.98
CA GLY A 215 -1.93 -26.64 3.85
C GLY A 215 -0.77 -27.25 3.05
N ASP A 216 0.46 -27.15 3.54
CA ASP A 216 1.62 -27.74 2.85
C ASP A 216 1.73 -29.27 3.02
N ALA A 217 0.90 -29.84 3.89
CA ALA A 217 0.74 -31.28 4.11
C ALA A 217 -0.63 -31.79 3.63
N ASP A 218 -1.30 -31.06 2.72
CA ASP A 218 -2.59 -31.47 2.16
C ASP A 218 -2.46 -32.78 1.35
N GLU A 219 -3.11 -33.84 1.85
CA GLU A 219 -3.16 -35.15 1.24
C GLU A 219 -4.43 -35.37 0.38
N VAL A 220 -5.44 -34.51 0.51
CA VAL A 220 -6.71 -34.63 -0.24
C VAL A 220 -6.62 -33.85 -1.55
N VAL A 221 -6.02 -32.67 -1.51
CA VAL A 221 -5.79 -31.78 -2.64
C VAL A 221 -4.29 -31.47 -2.71
N PRO A 222 -3.45 -32.42 -3.18
CA PRO A 222 -2.01 -32.30 -3.06
C PRO A 222 -1.45 -31.06 -3.75
N TRP A 223 -0.49 -30.41 -3.09
CA TRP A 223 0.20 -29.21 -3.59
C TRP A 223 0.69 -29.38 -5.03
N LYS A 224 1.39 -30.49 -5.32
CA LYS A 224 2.01 -30.75 -6.63
C LYS A 224 1.00 -30.92 -7.77
N GLU A 225 -0.26 -31.19 -7.45
CA GLU A 225 -1.32 -31.46 -8.41
C GLU A 225 -2.26 -30.27 -8.58
N ASN A 226 -2.33 -29.37 -7.59
CA ASN A 226 -3.29 -28.27 -7.57
C ASN A 226 -2.57 -26.92 -7.37
N THR A 227 -2.51 -26.39 -6.15
CA THR A 227 -1.99 -25.02 -5.90
C THR A 227 -0.57 -24.82 -6.43
N GLY A 228 0.34 -25.78 -6.23
CA GLY A 228 1.70 -25.70 -6.72
C GLY A 228 1.78 -25.70 -8.24
N LEU A 229 0.98 -26.55 -8.88
CA LEU A 229 0.90 -26.63 -10.34
C LEU A 229 0.29 -25.35 -10.95
N VAL A 230 -0.78 -24.82 -10.34
CA VAL A 230 -1.35 -23.51 -10.71
C VAL A 230 -0.30 -22.42 -10.53
N ALA A 231 0.40 -22.36 -9.40
CA ALA A 231 1.37 -21.30 -9.14
C ALA A 231 2.53 -21.32 -10.14
N GLU A 232 3.05 -22.50 -10.46
CA GLU A 232 4.10 -22.67 -11.47
C GLU A 232 3.62 -22.22 -12.86
N ARG A 233 2.51 -22.79 -13.34
CA ARG A 233 1.99 -22.51 -14.68
C ARG A 233 1.50 -21.07 -14.81
N TYR A 234 0.85 -20.51 -13.79
CA TYR A 234 0.33 -19.15 -13.84
C TYR A 234 1.45 -18.11 -13.93
N ARG A 235 2.50 -18.28 -13.13
CA ARG A 235 3.69 -17.42 -13.20
C ARG A 235 4.40 -17.52 -14.54
N ALA A 236 4.51 -18.72 -15.10
CA ALA A 236 5.09 -18.92 -16.44
C ALA A 236 4.29 -18.22 -17.56
N LEU A 237 3.01 -17.91 -17.31
CA LEU A 237 2.13 -17.17 -18.21
C LEU A 237 2.12 -15.65 -17.93
N GLY A 238 2.93 -15.15 -16.99
CA GLY A 238 2.96 -13.75 -16.57
C GLY A 238 1.84 -13.35 -15.59
N GLY A 239 1.16 -14.34 -14.99
CA GLY A 239 0.11 -14.12 -14.01
C GLY A 239 0.66 -13.94 -12.58
N ASP A 240 0.00 -13.10 -11.78
CA ASP A 240 0.37 -12.85 -10.39
C ASP A 240 -0.41 -13.75 -9.41
N ILE A 241 0.32 -14.42 -8.52
CA ILE A 241 -0.24 -15.29 -7.48
C ILE A 241 0.51 -15.14 -6.17
N THR A 242 -0.24 -14.70 -5.16
CA THR A 242 0.17 -14.67 -3.76
C THR A 242 -0.13 -16.00 -3.09
N LEU A 243 0.82 -16.51 -2.32
CA LEU A 243 0.75 -17.80 -1.65
C LEU A 243 0.89 -17.64 -0.14
N ILE A 244 -0.06 -18.19 0.61
CA ILE A 244 -0.03 -18.24 2.08
C ILE A 244 -0.03 -19.72 2.51
N PRO A 245 1.15 -20.31 2.79
CA PRO A 245 1.24 -21.67 3.30
C PRO A 245 0.81 -21.74 4.76
N LYS A 246 0.18 -22.85 5.14
CA LYS A 246 -0.11 -23.26 6.52
C LYS A 246 0.77 -24.47 6.87
N PRO A 247 1.92 -24.27 7.56
CA PRO A 247 2.88 -25.34 7.81
C PRO A 247 2.31 -26.49 8.63
N GLY A 248 2.52 -27.73 8.15
CA GLY A 248 2.04 -28.97 8.76
C GLY A 248 0.53 -29.18 8.67
N VAL A 249 -0.22 -28.30 8.01
CA VAL A 249 -1.67 -28.39 7.90
C VAL A 249 -2.05 -29.28 6.71
N LYS A 250 -2.98 -30.21 6.94
CA LYS A 250 -3.57 -31.07 5.91
C LYS A 250 -4.65 -30.29 5.13
N HIS A 251 -5.64 -30.96 4.56
CA HIS A 251 -6.75 -30.30 3.86
C HIS A 251 -7.56 -29.33 4.72
N HIS A 252 -7.68 -29.67 6.01
CA HIS A 252 -8.38 -28.85 7.00
C HIS A 252 -7.45 -28.48 8.15
N PRO A 253 -7.69 -27.33 8.80
CA PRO A 253 -8.82 -26.40 8.59
C PRO A 253 -8.64 -25.46 7.39
N HIS A 254 -9.76 -25.02 6.80
CA HIS A 254 -9.80 -23.86 5.88
C HIS A 254 -9.77 -22.53 6.63
N GLY A 255 -9.44 -21.47 5.90
CA GLY A 255 -9.32 -20.10 6.38
C GLY A 255 -7.99 -19.82 7.08
N LEU A 256 -7.88 -18.58 7.55
CA LEU A 256 -6.83 -18.09 8.44
C LEU A 256 -7.46 -17.66 9.76
N ASP A 257 -6.69 -17.72 10.85
CA ASP A 257 -7.14 -17.19 12.15
C ASP A 257 -7.32 -15.66 12.08
N ASP A 258 -6.39 -14.98 11.40
CA ASP A 258 -6.52 -13.57 11.01
C ASP A 258 -7.03 -13.47 9.56
N PRO A 259 -8.27 -12.99 9.31
CA PRO A 259 -8.81 -12.85 7.97
C PRO A 259 -8.22 -11.66 7.19
N THR A 260 -7.44 -10.78 7.83
CA THR A 260 -6.93 -9.53 7.24
C THR A 260 -6.24 -9.72 5.89
N PRO A 261 -5.35 -10.72 5.68
CA PRO A 261 -4.72 -10.90 4.37
C PRO A 261 -5.73 -11.16 3.24
N ILE A 262 -6.79 -11.93 3.52
CA ILE A 262 -7.85 -12.25 2.56
C ILE A 262 -8.69 -11.00 2.27
N VAL A 263 -9.08 -10.28 3.32
CA VAL A 263 -9.91 -9.07 3.23
C VAL A 263 -9.18 -7.97 2.47
N SER A 264 -7.93 -7.70 2.82
CA SER A 264 -7.12 -6.68 2.15
C SER A 264 -6.87 -7.00 0.68
N PHE A 265 -6.64 -8.27 0.35
CA PHE A 265 -6.49 -8.70 -1.04
C PHE A 265 -7.77 -8.47 -1.86
N ILE A 266 -8.93 -8.91 -1.35
CA ILE A 266 -10.21 -8.71 -2.04
C ILE A 266 -10.55 -7.22 -2.13
N ALA A 267 -10.37 -6.46 -1.06
CA ALA A 267 -10.64 -5.02 -1.04
C ALA A 267 -9.76 -4.27 -2.06
N LEU A 268 -8.48 -4.62 -2.16
CA LEU A 268 -7.55 -4.01 -3.11
C LEU A 268 -7.97 -4.21 -4.57
N HIS A 269 -8.49 -5.38 -4.92
CA HIS A 269 -8.74 -5.75 -6.31
C HIS A 269 -10.20 -5.62 -6.76
N ALA A 270 -11.15 -5.77 -5.83
CA ALA A 270 -12.59 -5.85 -6.15
C ALA A 270 -13.41 -4.67 -5.61
N ALA A 271 -12.83 -3.78 -4.80
CA ALA A 271 -13.46 -2.49 -4.58
C ALA A 271 -13.57 -1.77 -5.92
N VAL A 272 -14.79 -1.36 -6.30
CA VAL A 272 -14.95 -0.45 -7.43
C VAL A 272 -14.34 0.87 -6.98
N PRO A 273 -13.31 1.40 -7.67
CA PRO A 273 -12.85 2.75 -7.39
C PRO A 273 -14.09 3.64 -7.46
N THR A 274 -14.45 4.28 -6.36
CA THR A 274 -15.22 5.52 -6.44
C THR A 274 -14.54 6.35 -7.50
N ALA A 275 -15.33 6.83 -8.48
CA ALA A 275 -14.94 7.61 -9.66
C ALA A 275 -13.45 7.97 -9.70
N VAL A 276 -12.71 7.54 -10.74
CA VAL A 276 -11.30 7.90 -11.03
C VAL A 276 -10.95 9.16 -10.24
N PRO A 277 -10.17 9.08 -9.16
CA PRO A 277 -10.13 10.14 -8.17
C PRO A 277 -9.89 11.43 -8.92
N THR A 278 -10.89 12.30 -8.92
CA THR A 278 -10.84 13.45 -9.82
C THR A 278 -9.74 14.33 -9.27
N ALA A 279 -8.68 14.50 -10.05
CA ALA A 279 -7.68 15.49 -9.72
C ALA A 279 -8.40 16.83 -9.56
N ALA A 280 -8.15 17.50 -8.44
CA ALA A 280 -8.49 18.90 -8.34
C ALA A 280 -7.90 19.66 -9.54
N ALA A 281 -8.43 20.85 -9.83
CA ALA A 281 -7.74 21.76 -10.74
C ALA A 281 -6.26 21.86 -10.32
N LYS A 282 -5.35 21.81 -11.29
CA LYS A 282 -3.90 21.78 -11.02
C LYS A 282 -3.57 22.88 -9.99
N PRO A 283 -3.04 22.53 -8.81
CA PRO A 283 -2.84 23.50 -7.75
C PRO A 283 -1.81 24.54 -8.19
N GLU A 284 -2.09 25.80 -7.86
CA GLU A 284 -1.18 26.93 -8.06
C GLU A 284 -0.50 27.28 -6.75
N TYR A 285 0.83 27.33 -6.76
CA TYR A 285 1.60 27.66 -5.58
C TYR A 285 1.34 29.10 -5.14
N HIS A 286 1.08 29.28 -3.84
CA HIS A 286 1.12 30.57 -3.17
C HIS A 286 1.77 30.43 -1.79
N ALA A 287 2.32 31.54 -1.27
CA ALA A 287 2.81 31.59 0.10
C ALA A 287 1.64 31.52 1.09
N VAL A 288 1.79 30.71 2.13
CA VAL A 288 0.78 30.53 3.19
C VAL A 288 1.20 31.33 4.42
N GLN A 289 0.24 31.95 5.12
CA GLN A 289 0.51 32.67 6.37
C GLN A 289 1.05 31.71 7.45
N ALA A 290 2.10 32.13 8.15
CA ALA A 290 2.73 31.36 9.21
C ALA A 290 1.92 31.45 10.50
N GLU A 291 1.28 30.34 10.87
CA GLU A 291 0.61 30.17 12.16
C GLU A 291 1.36 29.13 12.99
N LEU A 292 1.31 29.27 14.33
CA LEU A 292 1.99 28.33 15.23
C LEU A 292 1.38 26.93 15.12
N VAL A 293 0.06 26.86 14.94
CA VAL A 293 -0.71 25.63 14.71
C VAL A 293 -1.88 25.91 13.80
N ARG A 294 -2.17 24.99 12.88
CA ARG A 294 -3.47 24.89 12.21
C ARG A 294 -4.12 23.56 12.61
N PRO A 295 -5.14 23.58 13.49
CA PRO A 295 -5.75 22.35 14.00
C PRO A 295 -6.45 21.49 12.94
N ARG A 296 -7.03 22.12 11.91
CA ARG A 296 -7.85 21.49 10.86
C ARG A 296 -8.81 20.45 11.45
N GLU A 297 -8.76 19.20 11.01
CA GLU A 297 -9.63 18.12 11.49
C GLU A 297 -9.02 17.34 12.68
N GLY A 298 -7.88 17.80 13.20
CA GLY A 298 -7.28 17.31 14.44
C GLY A 298 -6.69 15.90 14.37
N LEU A 299 -6.52 15.28 15.54
CA LEU A 299 -5.92 13.95 15.72
C LEU A 299 -6.88 13.04 16.51
N GLY A 300 -8.11 12.91 16.03
CA GLY A 300 -9.20 12.30 16.79
C GLY A 300 -8.97 10.83 17.17
N ASN A 301 -8.41 10.02 16.26
CA ASN A 301 -8.25 8.59 16.46
C ASN A 301 -7.18 8.28 17.53
N VAL A 302 -6.02 8.92 17.44
CA VAL A 302 -4.94 8.71 18.41
C VAL A 302 -5.31 9.28 19.77
N ILE A 303 -5.99 10.42 19.83
CA ILE A 303 -6.41 11.04 21.10
C ILE A 303 -7.46 10.18 21.81
N GLU A 304 -8.43 9.61 21.08
CA GLU A 304 -9.37 8.64 21.63
C GLU A 304 -8.63 7.44 22.25
N LYS A 305 -7.67 6.87 21.51
CA LYS A 305 -6.87 5.72 21.96
C LYS A 305 -6.00 6.05 23.19
N LEU A 306 -5.36 7.21 23.20
CA LEU A 306 -4.57 7.73 24.33
C LEU A 306 -5.45 7.89 25.58
N LYS A 307 -6.63 8.52 25.45
CA LYS A 307 -7.57 8.71 26.55
C LYS A 307 -8.07 7.38 27.11
N ALA A 308 -8.33 6.41 26.25
CA ALA A 308 -8.76 5.07 26.64
C ALA A 308 -7.65 4.21 27.29
N GLY A 309 -6.40 4.67 27.31
CA GLY A 309 -5.27 3.90 27.84
C GLY A 309 -4.79 2.77 26.94
N GLY A 310 -5.09 2.83 25.64
CA GLY A 310 -4.62 1.85 24.67
C GLY A 310 -3.11 1.98 24.38
N PRO A 311 -2.47 0.94 23.79
CA PRO A 311 -1.12 1.06 23.27
C PRO A 311 -1.11 1.96 22.03
N VAL A 312 -0.29 2.99 22.03
CA VAL A 312 -0.19 3.97 20.93
C VAL A 312 1.20 3.95 20.33
N LYS A 313 1.28 3.72 19.02
CA LYS A 313 2.53 3.79 18.27
C LYS A 313 2.64 5.12 17.52
N VAL A 314 3.68 5.89 17.82
CA VAL A 314 3.95 7.18 17.18
C VAL A 314 5.15 7.04 16.25
N ALA A 315 4.92 7.18 14.95
CA ALA A 315 5.96 7.21 13.93
C ALA A 315 6.44 8.63 13.67
N TYR A 316 7.76 8.76 13.51
CA TYR A 316 8.43 10.02 13.20
C TYR A 316 9.18 9.87 11.88
N LEU A 317 8.52 10.26 10.79
CA LEU A 317 9.08 10.22 9.44
C LEU A 317 9.66 11.59 9.11
N GLY A 318 10.99 11.68 9.02
CA GLY A 318 11.63 12.95 8.71
C GLY A 318 13.13 12.89 8.45
N GLY A 319 13.75 14.07 8.42
CA GLY A 319 15.16 14.29 8.15
C GLY A 319 16.09 14.16 9.37
N SER A 320 17.22 14.86 9.34
CA SER A 320 18.27 14.77 10.37
C SER A 320 17.84 15.36 11.71
N ILE A 321 17.04 16.43 11.68
CA ILE A 321 16.48 17.08 12.89
C ILE A 321 15.56 16.10 13.64
N THR A 322 14.82 15.26 12.91
CA THR A 322 13.97 14.22 13.48
C THR A 322 14.74 12.96 13.90
N ALA A 323 15.85 12.65 13.23
CA ALA A 323 16.72 11.53 13.58
C ALA A 323 17.46 11.73 14.91
N ALA A 324 17.75 12.98 15.28
CA ALA A 324 18.38 13.32 16.56
C ALA A 324 17.59 12.80 17.76
N GLU A 325 18.27 12.55 18.89
CA GLU A 325 17.64 12.30 20.20
C GLU A 325 17.08 13.59 20.80
N GLY A 326 16.22 14.27 20.06
CA GLY A 326 15.72 15.60 20.36
C GLY A 326 14.20 15.64 20.47
N TRP A 327 13.57 16.49 19.65
CA TRP A 327 12.13 16.77 19.72
C TRP A 327 11.26 15.51 19.62
N ARG A 328 11.67 14.51 18.82
CA ARG A 328 11.02 13.20 18.73
C ARG A 328 10.96 12.49 20.09
N VAL A 329 12.10 12.33 20.75
CA VAL A 329 12.19 11.65 22.05
C VAL A 329 11.46 12.45 23.12
N LYS A 330 11.65 13.78 23.12
CA LYS A 330 11.01 14.70 24.08
C LYS A 330 9.48 14.71 23.93
N SER A 331 8.96 14.76 22.70
CA SER A 331 7.51 14.75 22.43
C SER A 331 6.86 13.41 22.76
N ARG A 332 7.51 12.27 22.45
CA ARG A 332 7.05 10.95 22.90
C ARG A 332 6.97 10.89 24.43
N LYS A 333 8.01 11.35 25.12
CA LYS A 333 8.04 11.40 26.59
C LYS A 333 6.91 12.27 27.13
N TRP A 334 6.72 13.46 26.57
CA TRP A 334 5.64 14.36 26.94
C TRP A 334 4.25 13.75 26.71
N LEU A 335 4.02 13.05 25.59
CA LEU A 335 2.76 12.33 25.34
C LEU A 335 2.50 11.25 26.40
N GLN A 336 3.54 10.49 26.77
CA GLN A 336 3.45 9.48 27.83
C GLN A 336 3.13 10.11 29.21
N GLU A 337 3.69 11.28 29.51
CA GLU A 337 3.42 12.03 30.75
C GLU A 337 2.01 12.63 30.77
N LYS A 338 1.53 13.14 29.63
CA LYS A 338 0.18 13.72 29.48
C LYS A 338 -0.92 12.65 29.53
N TYR A 339 -0.66 11.45 29.02
CA TYR A 339 -1.58 10.32 29.02
C TYR A 339 -0.97 9.12 29.77
N PRO A 340 -0.83 9.21 31.11
CA PRO A 340 -0.11 8.21 31.91
C PRO A 340 -0.74 6.81 31.88
N GLN A 341 -2.01 6.70 31.53
CA GLN A 341 -2.74 5.44 31.39
C GLN A 341 -2.46 4.70 30.08
N ALA A 342 -1.95 5.39 29.05
CA ALA A 342 -1.61 4.79 27.77
C ALA A 342 -0.16 4.30 27.76
N LYS A 343 0.17 3.39 26.84
CA LYS A 343 1.55 3.01 26.54
C LYS A 343 1.96 3.66 25.23
N VAL A 344 2.88 4.62 25.25
CA VAL A 344 3.33 5.34 24.05
C VAL A 344 4.65 4.77 23.56
N GLU A 345 4.60 4.11 22.41
CA GLU A 345 5.75 3.50 21.73
C GLU A 345 6.21 4.37 20.56
N GLU A 346 7.50 4.31 20.26
CA GLU A 346 8.11 5.04 19.17
C GLU A 346 8.38 4.13 17.97
N ILE A 347 8.09 4.64 16.78
CA ILE A 347 8.62 4.13 15.52
C ILE A 347 9.61 5.18 14.96
N HIS A 348 10.90 4.87 15.03
CA HIS A 348 11.96 5.75 14.55
C HIS A 348 12.14 5.59 13.04
N ALA A 349 11.46 6.43 12.25
CA ALA A 349 11.46 6.40 10.79
C ALA A 349 12.22 7.59 10.16
N ALA A 350 13.23 8.14 10.83
CA ALA A 350 13.96 9.31 10.37
C ALA A 350 15.32 8.96 9.76
N ILE A 351 15.67 9.61 8.64
CA ILE A 351 16.96 9.44 7.97
C ILE A 351 17.54 10.81 7.66
N GLY A 352 18.73 11.07 8.21
CA GLY A 352 19.41 12.35 8.04
C GLY A 352 19.67 12.72 6.58
N GLY A 353 19.43 14.00 6.23
CA GLY A 353 19.67 14.54 4.90
C GLY A 353 18.69 14.10 3.83
N THR A 354 17.49 13.62 4.20
CA THR A 354 16.50 13.09 3.24
C THR A 354 15.22 13.91 3.26
N GLY A 355 14.63 14.14 2.08
CA GLY A 355 13.37 14.84 1.89
C GLY A 355 12.19 13.90 1.66
N SER A 356 11.04 14.48 1.33
CA SER A 356 9.82 13.72 0.99
C SER A 356 10.03 12.83 -0.25
N ASP A 357 11.00 13.17 -1.10
CA ASP A 357 11.35 12.48 -2.33
C ASP A 357 11.98 11.10 -2.14
N LEU A 358 12.60 10.86 -0.99
CA LEU A 358 12.99 9.52 -0.53
C LEU A 358 12.00 8.97 0.51
N GLY A 359 11.43 9.84 1.34
CA GLY A 359 10.44 9.49 2.36
C GLY A 359 9.28 8.66 1.82
N VAL A 360 8.74 9.04 0.67
CA VAL A 360 7.60 8.39 0.02
C VAL A 360 7.86 6.97 -0.46
N PHE A 361 9.11 6.61 -0.81
CA PHE A 361 9.45 5.24 -1.22
C PHE A 361 9.66 4.31 -0.02
N ARG A 362 10.05 4.87 1.13
CA ARG A 362 10.44 4.10 2.32
C ARG A 362 9.36 4.06 3.41
N VAL A 363 8.30 4.85 3.29
CA VAL A 363 7.30 5.02 4.35
C VAL A 363 6.64 3.69 4.74
N GLU A 364 6.34 2.81 3.79
CA GLU A 364 5.83 1.46 4.08
C GLU A 364 6.79 0.69 4.97
N ARG A 365 8.06 0.57 4.58
CA ARG A 365 9.06 -0.19 5.33
C ARG A 365 9.34 0.41 6.70
N ASP A 366 9.63 1.71 6.73
CA ASP A 366 10.20 2.37 7.90
C ASP A 366 9.14 2.77 8.94
N ALA A 367 7.89 2.97 8.52
CA ALA A 367 6.80 3.38 9.40
C ALA A 367 5.57 2.46 9.31
N LEU A 368 4.93 2.33 8.15
CA LEU A 368 3.58 1.76 8.06
C LEU A 368 3.54 0.27 8.35
N SER A 369 4.61 -0.48 8.06
CA SER A 369 4.76 -1.90 8.38
C SER A 369 4.63 -2.20 9.88
N GLN A 370 4.85 -1.19 10.73
CA GLN A 370 4.77 -1.30 12.18
C GLN A 370 3.39 -0.86 12.73
N ASN A 371 2.43 -0.51 11.85
CA ASN A 371 1.07 -0.08 12.15
C ASN A 371 1.00 1.13 13.12
N PRO A 372 1.48 2.33 12.69
CA PRO A 372 1.42 3.52 13.53
C PRO A 372 -0.02 4.01 13.74
N ASP A 373 -0.30 4.54 14.92
CA ASP A 373 -1.54 5.25 15.24
C ASP A 373 -1.44 6.74 14.90
N LEU A 374 -0.23 7.31 15.03
CA LEU A 374 0.10 8.68 14.65
C LEU A 374 1.39 8.70 13.82
N LEU A 375 1.36 9.41 12.70
CA LEU A 375 2.51 9.69 11.86
C LEU A 375 2.81 11.19 11.87
N PHE A 376 3.91 11.58 12.52
CA PHE A 376 4.51 12.90 12.30
C PHE A 376 5.35 12.88 11.02
N VAL A 377 5.12 13.87 10.15
CA VAL A 377 5.89 14.06 8.90
C VAL A 377 6.65 15.38 8.94
N GLU A 378 7.97 15.32 8.83
CA GLU A 378 8.89 16.46 8.96
C GLU A 378 9.91 16.48 7.82
N PHE A 379 9.61 17.26 6.77
CA PHE A 379 10.51 17.38 5.61
C PHE A 379 10.75 18.82 5.13
N ALA A 380 10.14 19.84 5.75
CA ALA A 380 10.17 21.20 5.21
C ALA A 380 11.58 21.77 5.05
N VAL A 381 12.51 21.48 5.96
CA VAL A 381 13.92 21.90 5.83
C VAL A 381 14.61 21.14 4.68
N ASN A 382 14.43 19.83 4.61
CA ASN A 382 15.06 18.98 3.57
C ASN A 382 14.52 19.27 2.16
N ASP A 383 13.25 19.60 2.06
CA ASP A 383 12.57 19.96 0.81
C ASP A 383 12.76 21.44 0.43
N GLY A 384 13.50 22.23 1.22
CA GLY A 384 13.64 23.69 1.01
C GLY A 384 14.13 24.05 -0.40
N GLY A 385 14.96 23.21 -1.01
CA GLY A 385 15.46 23.37 -2.38
C GLY A 385 14.50 22.86 -3.47
N ALA A 386 13.53 22.01 -3.14
CA ALA A 386 12.65 21.37 -4.10
C ALA A 386 11.58 22.32 -4.67
N ALA A 387 11.09 22.01 -5.87
CA ALA A 387 9.95 22.70 -6.45
C ALA A 387 8.64 22.27 -5.73
N PRO A 388 7.65 23.18 -5.54
CA PRO A 388 6.38 22.83 -4.90
C PRO A 388 5.71 21.58 -5.47
N GLU A 389 5.76 21.40 -6.80
CA GLU A 389 5.16 20.25 -7.48
C GLU A 389 5.79 18.92 -7.06
N GLN A 390 7.12 18.89 -6.85
CA GLN A 390 7.78 17.69 -6.33
C GLN A 390 7.38 17.41 -4.89
N ILE A 391 7.29 18.46 -4.06
CA ILE A 391 6.88 18.35 -2.65
C ILE A 391 5.46 17.78 -2.57
N TRP A 392 4.53 18.32 -3.38
CA TRP A 392 3.15 17.82 -3.44
C TRP A 392 3.10 16.35 -3.82
N ARG A 393 3.80 15.93 -4.88
CA ARG A 393 3.82 14.51 -5.30
C ARG A 393 4.30 13.57 -4.19
N GLY A 394 5.41 13.92 -3.54
CA GLY A 394 6.02 13.11 -2.48
C GLY A 394 5.17 13.09 -1.20
N MET A 395 4.76 14.26 -0.71
CA MET A 395 3.97 14.39 0.50
C MET A 395 2.56 13.80 0.35
N GLU A 396 1.90 14.02 -0.79
CA GLU A 396 0.61 13.38 -1.06
C GLU A 396 0.76 11.86 -1.17
N GLY A 397 1.83 11.37 -1.79
CA GLY A 397 2.13 9.94 -1.81
C GLY A 397 2.23 9.35 -0.40
N ILE A 398 2.91 10.03 0.53
CA ILE A 398 3.01 9.62 1.94
C ILE A 398 1.64 9.57 2.61
N VAL A 399 0.83 10.62 2.45
CA VAL A 399 -0.53 10.70 3.02
C VAL A 399 -1.40 9.56 2.50
N ARG A 400 -1.44 9.38 1.18
CA ARG A 400 -2.29 8.39 0.53
C ARG A 400 -1.85 6.96 0.82
N GLN A 401 -0.55 6.68 0.88
CA GLN A 401 -0.05 5.36 1.31
C GLN A 401 -0.44 5.08 2.77
N THR A 402 -0.33 6.07 3.66
CA THR A 402 -0.69 5.92 5.08
C THR A 402 -2.15 5.53 5.24
N TRP A 403 -3.08 6.27 4.63
CA TRP A 403 -4.51 5.99 4.75
C TRP A 403 -4.99 4.79 3.92
N ALA A 404 -4.32 4.46 2.83
CA ALA A 404 -4.58 3.21 2.10
C ALA A 404 -4.18 1.98 2.93
N LYS A 405 -3.10 2.07 3.72
CA LYS A 405 -2.68 1.01 4.63
C LYS A 405 -3.60 0.89 5.84
N ASN A 406 -3.90 2.01 6.48
CA ASN A 406 -4.77 2.08 7.64
C ASN A 406 -5.50 3.43 7.68
N PRO A 407 -6.81 3.48 7.37
CA PRO A 407 -7.55 4.73 7.34
C PRO A 407 -7.79 5.33 8.74
N ARG A 408 -7.38 4.64 9.82
CA ARG A 408 -7.47 5.14 11.20
C ARG A 408 -6.16 5.73 11.72
N THR A 409 -5.08 5.73 10.93
CA THR A 409 -3.82 6.39 11.31
C THR A 409 -3.98 7.91 11.14
N ASP A 410 -3.72 8.66 12.22
CA ASP A 410 -3.70 10.12 12.16
C ASP A 410 -2.34 10.63 11.64
N ILE A 411 -2.35 11.77 10.95
CA ILE A 411 -1.15 12.39 10.37
C ILE A 411 -1.01 13.81 10.92
N CYS A 412 0.20 14.24 11.24
CA CYS A 412 0.50 15.62 11.62
C CYS A 412 1.75 16.11 10.90
N PHE A 413 1.65 17.24 10.20
CA PHE A 413 2.81 17.88 9.60
C PHE A 413 3.51 18.80 10.60
N VAL A 414 4.84 18.75 10.64
CA VAL A 414 5.62 19.64 11.51
C VAL A 414 6.72 20.34 10.73
N TYR A 415 6.96 21.62 11.06
CA TYR A 415 7.91 22.46 10.34
C TYR A 415 9.04 22.93 11.26
N THR A 416 10.22 22.35 11.05
CA THR A 416 11.45 22.71 11.77
C THR A 416 12.12 23.95 11.15
N PHE A 417 13.01 24.58 11.90
CA PHE A 417 13.75 25.79 11.50
C PHE A 417 15.12 25.46 10.91
N ALA A 418 15.49 26.19 9.86
CA ALA A 418 16.87 26.36 9.41
C ALA A 418 17.14 27.83 9.06
N VAL A 419 18.36 28.31 9.31
CA VAL A 419 18.80 29.67 8.96
C VAL A 419 18.56 29.95 7.48
N GLY A 420 18.06 31.14 7.19
CA GLY A 420 17.54 31.58 5.89
C GLY A 420 16.01 31.55 5.84
N GLN A 421 15.34 30.67 6.60
CA GLN A 421 13.87 30.60 6.64
C GLN A 421 13.24 31.78 7.38
N GLU A 422 13.97 32.44 8.27
CA GLU A 422 13.53 33.66 8.94
C GLU A 422 13.15 34.76 7.94
N SER A 423 13.71 34.76 6.72
CA SER A 423 13.37 35.73 5.69
C SER A 423 11.89 35.74 5.29
N SER A 424 11.23 34.57 5.27
CA SER A 424 9.80 34.44 5.00
C SER A 424 8.98 34.63 6.28
N LEU A 425 9.44 34.02 7.39
CA LEU A 425 8.75 34.09 8.68
C LEU A 425 8.69 35.51 9.24
N ASN A 426 9.72 36.33 9.04
CA ASN A 426 9.72 37.76 9.41
C ASN A 426 8.68 38.58 8.62
N LYS A 427 8.21 38.08 7.48
CA LYS A 427 7.12 38.68 6.69
C LYS A 427 5.75 38.10 7.06
N GLY A 428 5.69 37.19 8.03
CA GLY A 428 4.47 36.46 8.41
C GLY A 428 4.16 35.26 7.51
N GLU A 429 5.07 34.82 6.65
CA GLU A 429 4.84 33.75 5.68
C GLU A 429 5.59 32.46 6.06
N CYS A 430 4.98 31.30 5.78
CA CYS A 430 5.67 30.02 5.83
C CYS A 430 6.78 29.96 4.78
N PRO A 431 7.95 29.35 5.07
CA PRO A 431 8.96 29.05 4.05
C PRO A 431 8.34 28.29 2.87
N ARG A 432 8.92 28.41 1.67
CA ARG A 432 8.33 27.86 0.42
C ARG A 432 7.87 26.40 0.54
N SER A 433 8.71 25.53 1.07
CA SER A 433 8.41 24.11 1.27
C SER A 433 7.27 23.89 2.26
N ALA A 434 7.28 24.60 3.40
CA ALA A 434 6.17 24.56 4.36
C ALA A 434 4.86 25.10 3.75
N SER A 435 4.91 26.18 2.96
CA SER A 435 3.74 26.69 2.22
C SER A 435 3.16 25.67 1.23
N ALA A 436 4.01 24.89 0.57
CA ALA A 436 3.55 23.82 -0.32
C ALA A 436 2.88 22.67 0.48
N MET A 437 3.47 22.28 1.61
CA MET A 437 2.91 21.26 2.50
C MET A 437 1.60 21.72 3.16
N GLU A 438 1.47 23.01 3.48
CA GLU A 438 0.26 23.60 4.06
C GLU A 438 -0.93 23.56 3.09
N GLN A 439 -0.71 23.84 1.80
CA GLN A 439 -1.76 23.70 0.78
C GLN A 439 -2.28 22.26 0.67
N LEU A 440 -1.37 21.28 0.75
CA LEU A 440 -1.74 19.87 0.78
C LEU A 440 -2.46 19.51 2.09
N ALA A 441 -2.00 20.04 3.22
CA ALA A 441 -2.61 19.81 4.52
C ALA A 441 -4.03 20.39 4.58
N ASP A 442 -4.26 21.55 3.98
CA ASP A 442 -5.59 22.16 3.83
C ASP A 442 -6.52 21.26 3.00
N PHE A 443 -6.02 20.74 1.87
CA PHE A 443 -6.80 19.83 1.01
C PHE A 443 -7.24 18.56 1.73
N TYR A 444 -6.38 18.01 2.59
CA TYR A 444 -6.63 16.75 3.30
C TYR A 444 -7.13 16.90 4.76
N GLY A 445 -7.30 18.13 5.25
CA GLY A 445 -7.69 18.39 6.64
C GLY A 445 -6.64 17.99 7.69
N ILE A 446 -5.35 17.87 7.30
CA ILE A 446 -4.27 17.36 8.17
C ILE A 446 -3.78 18.47 9.13
N PRO A 447 -3.77 18.28 10.46
CA PRO A 447 -3.21 19.27 11.37
C PRO A 447 -1.72 19.54 11.11
N SER A 448 -1.28 20.77 11.39
CA SER A 448 0.14 21.13 11.30
C SER A 448 0.62 22.00 12.44
N ILE A 449 1.91 21.86 12.80
CA ILE A 449 2.58 22.63 13.86
C ILE A 449 3.86 23.26 13.30
N ASN A 450 4.00 24.58 13.41
CA ASN A 450 5.13 25.31 12.89
C ASN A 450 6.12 25.70 14.00
N PHE A 451 7.10 24.85 14.26
CA PHE A 451 8.13 25.14 15.25
C PHE A 451 9.00 26.33 14.85
N ALA A 452 9.25 26.50 13.54
CA ALA A 452 10.09 27.55 13.01
C ALA A 452 9.59 28.95 13.38
N LYS A 453 8.27 29.14 13.44
CA LYS A 453 7.67 30.39 13.90
C LYS A 453 8.12 30.77 15.33
N ARG A 454 8.08 29.83 16.28
CA ARG A 454 8.50 30.10 17.67
C ARG A 454 9.99 30.46 17.76
N VAL A 455 10.83 29.83 16.95
CA VAL A 455 12.27 30.13 16.91
C VAL A 455 12.51 31.59 16.48
N VAL A 456 11.81 32.05 15.44
CA VAL A 456 11.89 33.45 14.97
C VAL A 456 11.32 34.42 16.00
N ASP A 457 10.16 34.12 16.60
CA ASP A 457 9.56 34.97 17.63
C ASP A 457 10.51 35.17 18.82
N LEU A 458 11.20 34.09 19.26
CA LEU A 458 12.20 34.17 20.34
C LEU A 458 13.44 34.97 19.93
N GLN A 459 13.90 34.85 18.69
CA GLN A 459 15.04 35.62 18.21
C GLN A 459 14.71 37.11 18.14
N GLN A 460 13.54 37.48 17.60
CA GLN A 460 13.08 38.88 17.54
C GLN A 460 12.92 39.49 18.95
N ALA A 461 12.55 38.67 19.94
CA ALA A 461 12.48 39.08 21.34
C ALA A 461 13.86 39.18 22.04
N GLY A 462 14.97 38.94 21.33
CA GLY A 462 16.32 38.95 21.90
C GLY A 462 16.63 37.76 22.83
N LYS A 463 15.79 36.72 22.81
CA LYS A 463 15.91 35.54 23.70
C LYS A 463 16.61 34.36 23.04
N LEU A 464 16.95 34.45 21.77
CA LEU A 464 17.54 33.36 21.01
C LEU A 464 18.53 33.90 19.96
N ILE A 465 19.63 33.18 19.76
CA ILE A 465 20.51 33.32 18.60
C ILE A 465 20.40 32.05 17.75
N TYR A 466 20.19 32.22 16.44
CA TYR A 466 19.99 31.07 15.54
C TYR A 466 21.21 30.16 15.46
N LYS A 467 22.38 30.76 15.30
CA LYS A 467 23.65 30.08 15.06
C LYS A 467 24.79 30.83 15.75
N SER A 468 25.62 30.09 16.48
CA SER A 468 26.88 30.58 17.02
C SER A 468 27.81 29.40 17.26
N ASP A 469 29.12 29.58 17.10
CA ASP A 469 30.14 28.61 17.51
C ASP A 469 30.45 28.72 19.02
N MET A 470 30.19 29.88 19.61
CA MET A 470 30.38 30.17 21.03
C MET A 470 29.08 29.99 21.82
N PRO A 471 29.15 29.70 23.14
CA PRO A 471 27.99 29.77 24.02
C PRO A 471 27.27 31.13 23.92
N ALA A 472 25.95 31.12 24.08
CA ALA A 472 25.17 32.35 24.16
C ALA A 472 25.36 33.03 25.53
N GLU A 473 25.02 34.31 25.60
CA GLU A 473 24.94 35.04 26.87
C GLU A 473 23.89 34.40 27.80
N ALA A 474 24.04 34.59 29.11
CA ALA A 474 23.12 34.03 30.10
C ALA A 474 21.68 34.48 29.84
N GLY A 475 20.75 33.52 29.74
CA GLY A 475 19.34 33.79 29.44
C GLY A 475 18.98 33.88 27.96
N VAL A 476 19.96 33.76 27.05
CA VAL A 476 19.75 33.69 25.60
C VAL A 476 19.96 32.25 25.13
N ILE A 477 19.00 31.70 24.38
CA ILE A 477 19.08 30.34 23.85
C ILE A 477 20.02 30.33 22.63
N ARG A 478 21.05 29.49 22.66
CA ARG A 478 21.82 29.12 21.47
C ARG A 478 21.07 28.01 20.75
N PHE A 479 20.45 28.33 19.61
CA PHE A 479 19.60 27.36 18.93
C PHE A 479 20.40 26.26 18.23
N SER A 480 21.44 26.60 17.47
CA SER A 480 22.26 25.63 16.73
C SER A 480 23.73 26.07 16.63
N GLN A 481 24.60 25.14 16.22
CA GLN A 481 25.99 25.46 15.87
C GLN A 481 26.15 25.73 14.38
N ASP A 482 25.39 25.04 13.53
CA ASP A 482 25.56 25.07 12.08
C ASP A 482 24.47 25.86 11.34
N GLY A 483 23.40 26.25 12.02
CA GLY A 483 22.23 26.91 11.45
C GLY A 483 21.10 25.97 11.05
N VAL A 484 21.23 24.66 11.29
CA VAL A 484 20.26 23.64 10.86
C VAL A 484 19.88 22.71 12.01
N HIS A 485 20.86 22.13 12.71
CA HIS A 485 20.60 21.11 13.73
C HIS A 485 20.46 21.76 15.12
N PRO A 486 19.27 21.70 15.75
CA PRO A 486 19.07 22.28 17.07
C PRO A 486 19.94 21.61 18.14
N LEU A 487 20.41 22.39 19.10
CA LEU A 487 20.91 21.90 20.38
C LEU A 487 19.75 21.43 21.26
N ASP A 488 20.04 20.90 22.46
CA ASP A 488 19.00 20.34 23.34
C ASP A 488 17.92 21.36 23.69
N GLU A 489 18.31 22.61 23.98
CA GLU A 489 17.40 23.72 24.26
C GLU A 489 16.56 24.08 23.03
N GLY A 490 17.12 23.96 21.82
CA GLY A 490 16.38 24.14 20.57
C GLY A 490 15.33 23.04 20.36
N HIS A 491 15.67 21.79 20.68
CA HIS A 491 14.71 20.69 20.67
C HIS A 491 13.67 20.80 21.78
N GLN A 492 14.00 21.42 22.92
CA GLN A 492 13.05 21.71 23.98
C GLN A 492 11.97 22.70 23.49
N ILE A 493 12.35 23.75 22.76
CA ILE A 493 11.39 24.67 22.12
C ILE A 493 10.37 23.90 21.26
N TYR A 494 10.81 22.93 20.47
CA TYR A 494 9.91 22.17 19.60
C TYR A 494 8.90 21.35 20.40
N GLN A 495 9.35 20.68 21.47
CA GLN A 495 8.44 19.95 22.35
C GLN A 495 7.47 20.90 23.09
N ASP A 496 7.93 22.07 23.53
CA ASP A 496 7.09 23.05 24.21
C ASP A 496 5.98 23.56 23.27
N VAL A 497 6.29 23.78 22.00
CA VAL A 497 5.30 24.15 20.98
C VAL A 497 4.28 23.02 20.75
N ILE A 498 4.71 21.75 20.72
CA ILE A 498 3.75 20.62 20.67
C ILE A 498 2.82 20.68 21.88
N ALA A 499 3.37 20.85 23.08
CA ALA A 499 2.58 20.88 24.30
C ALA A 499 1.58 22.04 24.34
N GLU A 500 1.99 23.21 23.89
CA GLU A 500 1.17 24.42 23.80
C GLU A 500 0.03 24.29 22.79
N THR A 501 0.30 23.64 21.65
CA THR A 501 -0.65 23.59 20.51
C THR A 501 -1.56 22.37 20.54
N TRP A 502 -1.18 21.30 21.26
CA TRP A 502 -1.96 20.08 21.38
C TRP A 502 -3.42 20.28 21.81
N PRO A 503 -3.76 21.14 22.80
CA PRO A 503 -5.16 21.35 23.19
C PRO A 503 -6.05 21.84 22.03
N ALA A 504 -5.52 22.65 21.11
CA ALA A 504 -6.28 23.14 19.96
C ALA A 504 -6.53 22.02 18.94
N ILE A 505 -5.51 21.20 18.67
CA ILE A 505 -5.62 20.00 17.82
C ILE A 505 -6.60 18.98 18.42
N GLU A 506 -6.54 18.79 19.74
CA GLU A 506 -7.43 17.91 20.49
C GLU A 506 -8.89 18.38 20.45
N ALA A 507 -9.12 19.69 20.58
CA ALA A 507 -10.47 20.26 20.53
C ALA A 507 -11.10 20.19 19.12
N ALA A 508 -10.29 20.26 18.07
CA ALA A 508 -10.76 20.16 16.69
C ALA A 508 -11.04 18.70 16.25
N GLY A 509 -10.32 17.74 16.84
CA GLY A 509 -10.32 16.35 16.41
C GLY A 509 -11.58 15.56 16.75
N LYS A 510 -12.07 14.78 15.77
CA LYS A 510 -13.05 13.70 15.97
C LYS A 510 -12.49 12.40 15.38
N PRO A 511 -12.70 11.23 16.01
CA PRO A 511 -12.30 9.97 15.39
C PRO A 511 -12.98 9.81 14.03
N GLU A 512 -12.20 9.50 13.00
CA GLU A 512 -12.64 9.43 11.60
C GLU A 512 -12.00 8.23 10.89
N ASP A 513 -12.69 7.67 9.91
CA ASP A 513 -12.12 6.78 8.91
C ASP A 513 -11.75 7.60 7.66
N HIS A 514 -10.46 7.73 7.37
CA HIS A 514 -9.94 8.59 6.31
C HIS A 514 -10.11 8.01 4.89
N SER A 515 -10.74 6.85 4.71
CA SER A 515 -10.88 6.22 3.38
C SER A 515 -11.59 7.12 2.36
N SER A 516 -12.55 7.93 2.81
CA SER A 516 -13.28 8.89 1.98
C SER A 516 -12.35 9.95 1.37
N LYS A 517 -11.25 10.31 2.05
CA LYS A 517 -10.28 11.31 1.58
C LYS A 517 -9.46 10.80 0.39
N LEU A 518 -9.37 9.49 0.20
CA LEU A 518 -8.65 8.90 -0.94
C LEU A 518 -9.40 9.02 -2.26
N THR A 519 -10.69 9.41 -2.23
CA THR A 519 -11.54 9.58 -3.42
C THR A 519 -11.21 10.82 -4.24
N SER A 520 -10.43 11.75 -3.69
CA SER A 520 -9.90 12.93 -4.38
C SER A 520 -8.38 12.97 -4.27
N MET A 521 -7.72 13.59 -5.25
CA MET A 521 -6.28 13.77 -5.26
C MET A 521 -5.93 15.25 -5.46
N PHE A 522 -4.91 15.72 -4.75
CA PHE A 522 -4.42 17.09 -4.81
C PHE A 522 -3.60 17.31 -6.09
N VAL A 523 -2.73 16.37 -6.44
CA VAL A 523 -2.06 16.29 -7.76
C VAL A 523 -2.30 14.95 -8.43
N ALA A 524 -2.58 15.01 -9.75
CA ALA A 524 -2.88 13.85 -10.58
C ALA A 524 -1.73 12.83 -10.64
N ASP A 525 -0.50 13.31 -10.56
CA ASP A 525 0.74 12.55 -10.69
C ASP A 525 1.43 12.33 -9.33
N ASN A 526 0.64 12.25 -8.25
CA ASN A 526 1.14 11.95 -6.91
C ASN A 526 1.89 10.61 -6.85
N TRP A 527 2.74 10.45 -5.84
CA TRP A 527 3.61 9.29 -5.70
C TRP A 527 3.04 8.21 -4.76
N GLN A 528 1.71 8.01 -4.75
CA GLN A 528 1.08 6.95 -3.95
C GLN A 528 1.61 5.56 -4.32
N ALA A 529 1.92 5.31 -5.58
CA ALA A 529 2.44 4.03 -6.07
C ALA A 529 3.96 3.85 -5.84
N ALA A 530 4.63 4.75 -5.10
CA ALA A 530 6.04 4.62 -4.79
C ALA A 530 6.30 3.45 -3.83
N LYS A 531 7.30 2.62 -4.14
CA LYS A 531 7.68 1.44 -3.37
C LYS A 531 9.20 1.29 -3.29
N MET A 532 9.66 0.62 -2.25
CA MET A 532 11.03 0.16 -2.09
C MET A 532 11.04 -1.37 -2.20
N VAL A 533 11.71 -1.90 -3.22
CA VAL A 533 11.74 -3.33 -3.55
C VAL A 533 13.17 -3.85 -3.42
N PRO A 534 13.43 -4.96 -2.71
CA PRO A 534 14.77 -5.50 -2.57
C PRO A 534 15.39 -5.94 -3.90
N VAL A 535 16.69 -5.68 -4.06
CA VAL A 535 17.48 -6.32 -5.12
C VAL A 535 17.69 -7.79 -4.73
N THR A 536 17.35 -8.71 -5.64
CA THR A 536 17.51 -10.15 -5.42
C THR A 536 18.65 -10.71 -6.25
N LYS A 537 19.17 -11.88 -5.84
CA LYS A 537 20.23 -12.58 -6.57
C LYS A 537 19.87 -12.89 -8.03
N SER A 538 18.59 -13.14 -8.32
CA SER A 538 18.11 -13.41 -9.70
C SER A 538 18.21 -12.21 -10.63
N MET A 539 18.30 -11.00 -10.10
CA MET A 539 18.51 -9.77 -10.89
C MET A 539 19.98 -9.55 -11.25
N LEU A 540 20.90 -10.33 -10.66
CA LEU A 540 22.34 -10.09 -10.75
C LEU A 540 23.00 -11.09 -11.72
N THR A 541 23.82 -10.57 -12.62
CA THR A 541 24.66 -11.36 -13.54
C THR A 541 26.11 -10.96 -13.34
N GLY A 542 27.01 -11.96 -13.24
CA GLY A 542 28.42 -11.74 -12.94
C GLY A 542 28.76 -12.04 -11.47
N ASP A 543 29.84 -11.43 -10.97
CA ASP A 543 30.42 -11.77 -9.66
C ASP A 543 29.99 -10.80 -8.56
N TRP A 544 28.68 -10.78 -8.29
CA TRP A 544 28.11 -10.02 -7.18
C TRP A 544 28.21 -10.79 -5.86
N ARG A 545 28.65 -10.12 -4.81
CA ARG A 545 28.69 -10.68 -3.45
C ARG A 545 27.70 -9.98 -2.53
N GLU A 546 27.05 -10.75 -1.68
CA GLU A 546 26.28 -10.22 -0.56
C GLU A 546 27.24 -9.73 0.53
N LEU A 547 27.01 -8.52 1.05
CA LEU A 547 27.79 -7.99 2.15
C LEU A 547 27.22 -8.46 3.50
N PRO A 548 28.06 -8.98 4.41
CA PRO A 548 27.63 -9.38 5.74
C PRO A 548 27.14 -8.17 6.55
N ASN A 549 26.04 -8.33 7.27
CA ASN A 549 25.39 -7.25 8.03
C ASN A 549 26.05 -6.95 9.38
N ASP A 550 27.09 -7.68 9.78
CA ASP A 550 27.75 -7.58 11.08
C ASP A 550 29.10 -6.87 11.04
N ASN A 551 29.62 -6.57 9.84
CA ASN A 551 30.88 -5.83 9.65
C ASN A 551 30.84 -4.88 8.43
N GLY A 552 31.84 -4.00 8.34
CA GLY A 552 32.06 -3.13 7.17
C GLY A 552 30.84 -2.29 6.75
N LEU A 553 30.64 -2.18 5.43
CA LEU A 553 29.53 -1.43 4.84
C LEU A 553 28.18 -2.09 5.11
N GLY A 554 28.12 -3.42 5.17
CA GLY A 554 26.88 -4.14 5.50
C GLY A 554 26.37 -3.77 6.89
N LYS A 555 27.23 -3.76 7.92
CA LYS A 555 26.87 -3.23 9.25
C LYS A 555 26.41 -1.77 9.23
N SER A 556 27.07 -0.95 8.42
CA SER A 556 26.85 0.49 8.43
C SER A 556 25.55 0.92 7.73
N PHE A 557 25.06 0.13 6.76
CA PHE A 557 23.97 0.54 5.87
C PHE A 557 22.82 -0.47 5.70
N SER A 558 22.97 -1.74 6.12
CA SER A 558 21.93 -2.76 5.93
C SER A 558 20.61 -2.44 6.65
N ASN A 559 20.66 -1.74 7.78
CA ASN A 559 19.45 -1.24 8.46
C ASN A 559 18.59 -0.32 7.58
N ARG A 560 19.19 0.31 6.56
CA ARG A 560 18.52 1.23 5.64
C ARG A 560 18.36 0.68 4.24
N MET A 561 19.16 -0.30 3.83
CA MET A 561 19.17 -0.85 2.46
C MET A 561 18.75 -2.32 2.39
N GLY A 562 18.51 -2.99 3.53
CA GLY A 562 18.34 -4.43 3.57
C GLY A 562 19.64 -5.15 3.18
N THR A 563 19.51 -6.25 2.43
CA THR A 563 20.65 -6.94 1.83
C THR A 563 21.38 -6.03 0.85
N ILE A 564 22.69 -5.87 1.02
CA ILE A 564 23.52 -5.05 0.12
C ILE A 564 24.35 -5.99 -0.75
N TRP A 565 24.25 -5.80 -2.06
CA TRP A 565 25.03 -6.48 -3.07
C TRP A 565 26.17 -5.58 -3.53
N GLU A 566 27.39 -6.14 -3.59
CA GLU A 566 28.57 -5.49 -4.15
C GLU A 566 29.00 -6.19 -5.43
N GLY A 567 29.09 -5.42 -6.51
CA GLY A 567 29.74 -5.81 -7.76
C GLY A 567 31.03 -5.01 -7.92
N SER A 568 32.06 -5.63 -8.50
CA SER A 568 33.34 -4.94 -8.71
C SER A 568 33.99 -5.24 -10.06
N LYS A 569 33.52 -6.24 -10.80
CA LYS A 569 34.09 -6.57 -12.11
C LYS A 569 33.39 -5.79 -13.22
N PRO A 570 34.14 -5.15 -14.12
CA PRO A 570 33.57 -4.62 -15.36
C PRO A 570 32.69 -5.63 -16.08
N GLY A 571 31.51 -5.20 -16.53
CA GLY A 571 30.53 -6.05 -17.20
C GLY A 571 29.59 -6.82 -16.29
N ASP A 572 29.78 -6.80 -14.96
CA ASP A 572 28.76 -7.25 -14.00
C ASP A 572 27.48 -6.41 -14.18
N LYS A 573 26.30 -7.04 -14.10
CA LYS A 573 25.01 -6.39 -14.38
C LYS A 573 24.00 -6.61 -13.26
N LEU A 574 23.20 -5.58 -13.01
CA LEU A 574 21.89 -5.66 -12.37
C LEU A 574 20.83 -5.46 -13.45
N THR A 575 19.92 -6.42 -13.62
CA THR A 575 18.81 -6.38 -14.58
C THR A 575 17.48 -6.59 -13.88
N PHE A 576 16.53 -5.70 -14.11
CA PHE A 576 15.17 -5.86 -13.62
C PHE A 576 14.16 -5.24 -14.59
N LYS A 577 12.92 -5.70 -14.51
CA LYS A 577 11.80 -5.10 -15.21
C LYS A 577 10.89 -4.38 -14.23
N PHE A 578 10.28 -3.29 -14.65
CA PHE A 578 9.26 -2.63 -13.86
C PHE A 578 8.16 -2.04 -14.75
N ARG A 579 6.92 -2.04 -14.26
CA ARG A 579 5.83 -1.25 -14.81
C ARG A 579 5.71 0.03 -14.01
N GLY A 580 5.85 1.18 -14.64
CA GLY A 580 5.81 2.46 -13.94
C GLY A 580 6.55 3.58 -14.64
N SER A 581 6.53 4.76 -14.01
CA SER A 581 7.06 6.00 -14.61
C SER A 581 8.46 6.39 -14.12
N GLN A 582 8.95 5.74 -13.06
CA GLN A 582 10.28 6.02 -12.50
C GLN A 582 10.85 4.79 -11.79
N ALA A 583 12.17 4.61 -11.93
CA ALA A 583 12.95 3.70 -11.11
C ALA A 583 14.30 4.33 -10.72
N LYS A 584 14.72 4.12 -9.48
CA LYS A 584 16.04 4.47 -8.95
C LYS A 584 16.64 3.25 -8.23
N LEU A 585 17.96 3.17 -8.14
CA LEU A 585 18.62 2.31 -7.17
C LEU A 585 18.86 3.10 -5.90
N TYR A 586 18.57 2.51 -4.75
CA TYR A 586 19.11 2.94 -3.47
C TYR A 586 20.47 2.25 -3.30
N ASP A 587 21.52 3.04 -3.26
CA ASP A 587 22.88 2.57 -3.44
C ASP A 587 23.89 3.37 -2.60
N LEU A 588 25.17 2.99 -2.69
CA LEU A 588 26.26 3.72 -2.04
C LEU A 588 27.14 4.42 -3.06
N VAL A 589 27.68 5.57 -2.66
CA VAL A 589 28.87 6.18 -3.27
C VAL A 589 30.00 6.18 -2.26
N GLY A 590 31.24 6.15 -2.71
CA GLY A 590 32.40 6.18 -1.83
C GLY A 590 33.74 6.25 -2.56
N PRO A 591 34.86 6.34 -1.83
CA PRO A 591 36.20 6.59 -2.38
C PRO A 591 36.59 5.69 -3.56
N ASN A 592 36.24 4.41 -3.48
CA ASN A 592 36.53 3.37 -4.48
C ASN A 592 35.32 3.03 -5.36
N GLY A 593 34.27 3.86 -5.37
CA GLY A 593 33.07 3.65 -6.15
C GLY A 593 33.33 3.71 -7.66
N GLY A 594 32.71 2.83 -8.44
CA GLY A 594 32.85 2.79 -9.88
C GLY A 594 31.98 3.79 -10.62
N GLN A 595 31.67 3.45 -11.87
CA GLN A 595 30.66 4.11 -12.66
C GLN A 595 29.89 3.06 -13.46
N VAL A 596 28.66 3.38 -13.84
CA VAL A 596 27.76 2.43 -14.51
C VAL A 596 27.20 2.98 -15.81
N ILE A 597 26.96 2.09 -16.76
CA ILE A 597 26.10 2.37 -17.92
C ILE A 597 24.70 1.87 -17.56
N VAL A 598 23.71 2.72 -17.76
CA VAL A 598 22.30 2.35 -17.59
C VAL A 598 21.66 2.25 -18.96
N THR A 599 20.92 1.19 -19.20
CA THR A 599 20.13 0.96 -20.42
C THR A 599 18.67 0.75 -20.05
N VAL A 600 17.77 1.47 -20.71
CA VAL A 600 16.31 1.31 -20.57
C VAL A 600 15.75 0.91 -21.93
N ASP A 601 15.05 -0.23 -21.99
CA ASP A 601 14.45 -0.77 -23.22
C ASP A 601 15.44 -0.86 -24.39
N GLY A 602 16.65 -1.33 -24.09
CA GLY A 602 17.74 -1.46 -25.06
C GLY A 602 18.42 -0.14 -25.46
N LYS A 603 18.01 1.00 -24.90
CA LYS A 603 18.59 2.31 -25.19
C LYS A 603 19.48 2.78 -24.03
N PRO A 604 20.80 2.94 -24.23
CA PRO A 604 21.70 3.41 -23.18
C PRO A 604 21.46 4.88 -22.85
N LEU A 605 21.61 5.24 -21.57
CA LEU A 605 21.81 6.63 -21.16
C LEU A 605 23.18 7.09 -21.69
N SER A 606 23.24 8.32 -22.20
CA SER A 606 24.33 8.80 -23.08
C SER A 606 25.73 8.82 -22.47
N LYS A 607 25.89 8.72 -21.14
CA LYS A 607 27.19 8.79 -20.45
C LYS A 607 27.21 7.84 -19.24
N PRO A 608 28.38 7.25 -18.89
CA PRO A 608 28.55 6.55 -17.64
C PRO A 608 28.21 7.45 -16.45
N ILE A 609 27.57 6.88 -15.43
CA ILE A 609 27.15 7.60 -14.23
C ILE A 609 28.06 7.20 -13.09
N ALA A 610 28.85 8.15 -12.60
CA ALA A 610 29.77 7.93 -11.49
C ALA A 610 29.01 7.60 -10.20
N ARG A 611 29.46 6.56 -9.50
CA ARG A 611 29.12 6.28 -8.10
C ARG A 611 30.17 6.88 -7.17
N PHE A 612 30.55 8.11 -7.49
CA PHE A 612 31.57 8.91 -6.85
C PHE A 612 31.26 10.40 -7.06
N ASP A 613 31.59 11.23 -6.08
CA ASP A 613 31.47 12.68 -6.15
C ASP A 613 32.50 13.40 -5.26
N SER A 614 32.38 14.72 -5.18
CA SER A 614 33.24 15.58 -4.36
C SER A 614 33.20 15.32 -2.85
N TYR A 615 32.29 14.47 -2.35
CA TYR A 615 32.14 14.15 -0.94
C TYR A 615 32.62 12.74 -0.60
N CYS A 616 33.06 11.96 -1.58
CA CYS A 616 33.47 10.57 -1.44
C CYS A 616 34.85 10.41 -0.77
N THR A 617 35.10 11.08 0.36
CA THR A 617 36.20 10.75 1.28
C THR A 617 35.84 9.58 2.21
N TYR A 618 34.55 9.22 2.28
CA TYR A 618 33.92 8.10 2.99
C TYR A 618 32.71 7.57 2.20
N HIS A 619 32.19 6.39 2.55
CA HIS A 619 30.99 5.82 1.93
C HIS A 619 29.71 6.43 2.50
N ARG A 620 28.73 6.71 1.65
CA ARG A 620 27.43 7.26 2.05
C ARG A 620 26.31 6.76 1.16
N LEU A 621 25.09 6.82 1.70
CA LEU A 621 23.87 6.56 0.95
C LEU A 621 23.71 7.56 -0.19
N ALA A 622 23.19 7.07 -1.30
CA ALA A 622 22.84 7.84 -2.46
C ALA A 622 21.68 7.16 -3.19
N THR A 623 21.16 7.82 -4.21
CA THR A 623 20.24 7.21 -5.16
C THR A 623 20.77 7.39 -6.57
N LEU A 624 20.65 6.36 -7.39
CA LEU A 624 20.92 6.44 -8.82
C LEU A 624 19.60 6.38 -9.58
N SER A 625 19.21 7.46 -10.26
CA SER A 625 18.05 7.39 -11.17
C SER A 625 18.41 6.55 -12.38
N VAL A 626 17.63 5.52 -12.66
CA VAL A 626 17.88 4.58 -13.76
C VAL A 626 16.79 4.61 -14.83
N ALA A 627 15.58 5.06 -14.49
CA ALA A 627 14.51 5.37 -15.43
C ALA A 627 13.69 6.55 -14.92
N ASN A 628 13.31 7.48 -15.80
CA ASN A 628 12.48 8.64 -15.47
C ASN A 628 11.51 8.94 -16.62
N ASN A 629 10.30 9.37 -16.29
CA ASN A 629 9.26 9.75 -17.25
C ASN A 629 8.96 8.64 -18.28
N THR A 630 9.02 7.39 -17.84
CA THR A 630 8.62 6.22 -18.64
C THR A 630 7.09 6.11 -18.69
N ASN A 631 6.54 5.36 -19.65
CA ASN A 631 5.10 5.18 -19.74
C ASN A 631 4.62 4.33 -18.54
N PRO A 632 3.78 4.87 -17.64
CA PRO A 632 3.39 4.15 -16.43
C PRO A 632 2.65 2.82 -16.69
N ASP A 633 2.04 2.66 -17.87
CA ASP A 633 1.26 1.47 -18.23
C ASP A 633 2.10 0.38 -18.91
N GLU A 634 3.33 0.68 -19.31
CA GLU A 634 4.23 -0.25 -20.00
C GLU A 634 5.24 -0.90 -19.05
N VAL A 635 5.73 -2.08 -19.43
CA VAL A 635 6.83 -2.75 -18.75
C VAL A 635 8.14 -2.32 -19.38
N HIS A 636 9.02 -1.74 -18.57
CA HIS A 636 10.34 -1.28 -18.95
C HIS A 636 11.41 -2.23 -18.43
N THR A 637 12.42 -2.52 -19.25
CA THR A 637 13.59 -3.30 -18.85
C THR A 637 14.75 -2.38 -18.56
N VAL A 638 15.29 -2.46 -17.34
CA VAL A 638 16.46 -1.70 -16.90
C VAL A 638 17.65 -2.63 -16.75
N VAL A 639 18.78 -2.26 -17.35
CA VAL A 639 20.08 -2.90 -17.16
C VAL A 639 21.06 -1.87 -16.64
N VAL A 640 21.68 -2.14 -15.51
CA VAL A 640 22.76 -1.35 -14.92
C VAL A 640 24.03 -2.18 -14.96
N GLU A 641 25.00 -1.74 -15.76
CA GLU A 641 26.24 -2.46 -16.04
C GLU A 641 27.45 -1.69 -15.50
N ILE A 642 28.35 -2.39 -14.80
CA ILE A 642 29.58 -1.81 -14.26
C ILE A 642 30.52 -1.48 -15.43
N HIS A 643 30.92 -0.22 -15.52
CA HIS A 643 31.80 0.28 -16.57
C HIS A 643 33.26 -0.19 -16.36
N PRO A 644 34.03 -0.46 -17.44
CA PRO A 644 35.43 -0.88 -17.33
C PRO A 644 36.38 0.16 -16.73
N GLU A 645 36.10 1.44 -16.95
CA GLU A 645 36.91 2.53 -16.39
C GLU A 645 36.35 2.99 -15.05
N GLN A 646 37.22 3.36 -14.12
CA GLN A 646 36.84 4.08 -12.90
C GLN A 646 36.47 5.54 -13.20
N PRO A 647 35.61 6.20 -12.38
CA PRO A 647 35.26 7.60 -12.59
C PRO A 647 36.44 8.53 -12.32
N ASP A 648 36.36 9.75 -12.85
CA ASP A 648 37.28 10.83 -12.49
C ASP A 648 37.22 11.12 -10.98
N ARG A 649 38.37 11.02 -10.31
CA ARG A 649 38.51 11.26 -8.86
C ARG A 649 38.84 12.70 -8.52
N GLN A 650 39.22 13.53 -9.50
CA GLN A 650 39.56 14.95 -9.25
C GLN A 650 38.50 15.74 -8.47
N PRO A 651 37.18 15.48 -8.59
CA PRO A 651 36.19 16.22 -7.82
C PRO A 651 36.37 16.20 -6.30
N VAL A 652 37.05 15.21 -5.70
CA VAL A 652 37.30 15.18 -4.25
C VAL A 652 38.58 15.91 -3.83
N ALA A 653 39.43 16.30 -4.79
CA ALA A 653 40.78 16.81 -4.53
C ALA A 653 40.82 17.98 -3.54
N PHE A 654 39.89 18.93 -3.64
CA PHE A 654 39.86 20.11 -2.75
C PHE A 654 39.61 19.77 -1.26
N ARG A 655 39.23 18.52 -0.95
CA ARG A 655 39.06 18.03 0.42
C ARG A 655 40.26 17.24 0.95
N LEU A 656 41.24 16.97 0.10
CA LEU A 656 42.44 16.20 0.44
C LEU A 656 43.58 17.15 0.81
N LYS A 657 44.52 16.66 1.62
CA LYS A 657 45.69 17.45 2.03
C LYS A 657 46.78 17.42 0.96
N ASP A 658 46.94 16.26 0.32
CA ASP A 658 47.84 16.03 -0.80
C ASP A 658 47.12 15.22 -1.90
N PRO A 659 46.33 15.90 -2.76
CA PRO A 659 45.52 15.21 -3.76
C PRO A 659 46.33 14.38 -4.76
N GLU A 660 47.55 14.81 -5.11
CA GLU A 660 48.38 14.12 -6.11
C GLU A 660 48.84 12.74 -5.64
N THR A 661 49.08 12.59 -4.33
CA THR A 661 49.46 11.33 -3.70
C THR A 661 48.23 10.53 -3.27
N GLU A 662 47.29 11.18 -2.57
CA GLU A 662 46.13 10.50 -1.96
C GLU A 662 45.23 9.86 -3.02
N LEU A 663 45.00 10.52 -4.16
CA LEU A 663 44.16 9.97 -5.23
C LEU A 663 44.77 8.73 -5.91
N LYS A 664 46.09 8.55 -5.84
CA LYS A 664 46.77 7.34 -6.36
C LYS A 664 46.77 6.18 -5.36
N SER A 665 46.36 6.42 -4.11
CA SER A 665 46.31 5.38 -3.09
C SER A 665 45.17 4.37 -3.36
N PRO A 666 45.29 3.11 -2.88
CA PRO A 666 44.25 2.09 -3.06
C PRO A 666 42.85 2.50 -2.59
N LYS A 667 42.75 3.48 -1.67
CA LYS A 667 41.49 4.02 -1.19
C LYS A 667 40.62 4.59 -2.31
N PHE A 668 41.24 5.24 -3.30
CA PHE A 668 40.54 5.93 -4.40
C PHE A 668 40.59 5.16 -5.72
N GLN A 669 41.02 3.90 -5.69
CA GLN A 669 41.08 3.03 -6.86
C GLN A 669 39.95 1.99 -6.79
N GLY A 670 39.24 1.79 -7.89
CA GLY A 670 38.22 0.74 -7.97
C GLY A 670 36.99 1.08 -8.80
N THR A 671 36.21 0.05 -9.09
CA THR A 671 34.98 0.06 -9.90
C THR A 671 33.76 -0.43 -9.11
N ASN A 672 33.82 -0.37 -7.78
CA ASN A 672 32.83 -1.01 -6.91
C ASN A 672 31.47 -0.32 -7.00
N VAL A 673 30.40 -1.11 -7.06
CA VAL A 673 29.01 -0.64 -7.02
C VAL A 673 28.28 -1.42 -5.94
N TRP A 674 27.55 -0.70 -5.07
CA TRP A 674 26.78 -1.29 -3.98
C TRP A 674 25.33 -0.91 -4.09
N THR A 675 24.40 -1.85 -4.09
CA THR A 675 22.97 -1.56 -4.10
C THR A 675 22.19 -2.60 -3.29
N GLY A 676 21.06 -2.19 -2.73
CA GLY A 676 20.20 -3.10 -1.95
C GLY A 676 18.72 -2.99 -2.25
N GLN A 677 18.26 -1.85 -2.78
CA GLN A 677 16.85 -1.62 -3.08
C GLN A 677 16.67 -0.91 -4.41
N ILE A 678 15.55 -1.19 -5.05
CA ILE A 678 14.99 -0.47 -6.18
C ILE A 678 13.88 0.42 -5.62
N LEU A 679 13.98 1.73 -5.85
CA LEU A 679 12.92 2.69 -5.57
C LEU A 679 12.11 2.85 -6.84
N VAL A 680 10.87 2.36 -6.86
CA VAL A 680 10.04 2.33 -8.06
C VAL A 680 8.75 3.11 -7.83
N LEU A 681 8.35 3.92 -8.81
CA LEU A 681 7.00 4.49 -8.87
C LEU A 681 6.18 3.60 -9.80
N GLY A 682 5.53 2.58 -9.21
CA GLY A 682 4.94 1.44 -9.92
C GLY A 682 5.36 0.10 -9.28
N ASP A 683 5.58 -0.92 -10.10
CA ASP A 683 5.83 -2.30 -9.68
C ASP A 683 7.03 -2.93 -10.38
N VAL A 684 7.92 -3.58 -9.63
CA VAL A 684 8.91 -4.49 -10.21
C VAL A 684 8.19 -5.78 -10.62
N VAL A 685 8.36 -6.21 -11.87
CA VAL A 685 7.65 -7.37 -12.42
C VAL A 685 8.63 -8.50 -12.72
N THR A 686 8.22 -9.73 -12.44
CA THR A 686 8.96 -10.94 -12.80
C THR A 686 8.40 -11.48 -14.11
N GLU A 687 9.10 -11.15 -15.19
CA GLU A 687 8.85 -11.48 -16.60
C GLU A 687 7.63 -10.87 -17.30
#